data_AF-A0A1B1VXD9-F1
#
_entry.id   AF-A0A1B1VXD9-F1
#
_cell.length_a   1.000
_cell.length_b   1.000
_cell.length_c   1.000
_cell.angle_alpha   90.00
_cell.angle_beta   90.00
_cell.angle_gamma   90.00
#
_symmetry.space_group_name_H-M   'P 1'
#
loop_
_entity.id
_entity.type
_entity.pdbx_description
1 polymer ?
#
loop_
_entity_poly.entity_id
_entity_poly.type
_entity_poly.pdbx_seq_one_letter_code
_entity_poly.pdbx_strand_id
1 'polypeptide(L)'
;AGPQDLECLFDVFIQTIITSQNVKNLITEKLKYEPEEVYNMDVPKKILIIGSGGLSIGQAGEFDYSGSQAIKALQEENIQTVLINPNIATVQTSRGLADKVYFLPLMPEYVEQVIRAERPGGVLLTFGGQTALNCGVELQKAGVFQKYGVRILGTPIEAIIDTEDRKIFSERIAEIGEKVAPSCAVYSVPEALEAAEVLGYPVMARAAFSLGGLGSGFADNKDELKSLAQQALAHSSQLIIDKSLKGWKEVEYEVVRDAFDNCITVCNMENVDPLGIHTGESIVVAPSQTLSNREYNLLRTTAINVIRHFGVVGECNIQYALNPHSEEYYIIEVNARLSRSSALASKATGYPLAYVAAKLALGIKLPQIKNSVTGVTTACFEPSLDYCVVKIPRWDLSKFTRVSTKIGSSMKSVGEVMAIGRKFEEAFQKALRMVDENVNGFDPYLRQVCDDELKEPTDKRMFVLAAALKAGYTVEKLYDLTKIDCWFLQKMKNIIDYSSILETLNQPNLSYGDLLQAKQMGFSDKQIASFVKSTELAIRMQREELGVTPFVKQIDTVAAEWPAYTNYLYITYNAISHDLEFTEEHIMVLGSGVYRIGSSVEFDWCAVGCLRELRNLNKKTIMVNYNPETVSTDYDMSDRLYFEEISFEVVMDIYNIENPTGIILS
;
A
#
# COMPACT_ATOMS: atom_id res chain seq x y z
N ALA A 1 -8.92 15.11 -20.01
CA ALA A 1 -8.18 14.43 -18.92
C ALA A 1 -8.86 14.81 -17.63
N GLY A 2 -8.98 13.85 -16.70
CA GLY A 2 -9.66 14.04 -15.42
C GLY A 2 -10.95 13.22 -15.26
N PRO A 3 -11.51 13.21 -14.04
CA PRO A 3 -12.71 12.47 -13.66
C PRO A 3 -13.91 12.70 -14.59
N GLN A 4 -14.69 11.65 -14.81
CA GLN A 4 -15.92 11.69 -15.63
C GLN A 4 -17.19 11.80 -14.77
N ASP A 5 -17.05 12.12 -13.48
CA ASP A 5 -18.13 12.04 -12.47
C ASP A 5 -19.32 12.96 -12.77
N LEU A 6 -19.14 13.98 -13.62
CA LEU A 6 -20.17 14.94 -14.03
C LEU A 6 -20.64 14.76 -15.49
N GLU A 7 -20.33 13.64 -16.15
CA GLU A 7 -20.81 13.35 -17.51
C GLU A 7 -22.34 13.34 -17.59
N CYS A 8 -23.03 12.99 -16.50
CA CYS A 8 -24.48 13.03 -16.40
C CYS A 8 -25.10 14.42 -16.64
N LEU A 9 -24.31 15.51 -16.58
CA LEU A 9 -24.78 16.86 -16.91
C LEU A 9 -25.11 17.03 -18.41
N PHE A 10 -24.55 16.20 -19.29
CA PHE A 10 -24.94 16.17 -20.70
C PHE A 10 -26.38 15.65 -20.86
N ASP A 11 -26.76 14.61 -20.11
CA ASP A 11 -28.15 14.11 -20.10
C ASP A 11 -29.10 15.21 -19.62
N VAL A 12 -28.71 15.94 -18.57
CA VAL A 12 -29.49 17.07 -18.04
C VAL A 12 -29.67 18.16 -19.09
N PHE A 13 -28.62 18.47 -19.86
CA PHE A 13 -28.70 19.43 -20.96
C PHE A 13 -29.67 18.97 -22.05
N ILE A 14 -29.60 17.72 -22.49
CA ILE A 14 -30.54 17.16 -23.48
C ILE A 14 -31.97 17.16 -22.93
N GLN A 15 -32.17 16.75 -21.67
CA GLN A 15 -33.47 16.74 -21.02
C GLN A 15 -34.08 18.14 -20.94
N THR A 16 -33.26 19.16 -20.65
CA THR A 16 -33.70 20.56 -20.63
C THR A 16 -34.27 20.98 -22.00
N ILE A 17 -33.60 20.60 -23.08
CA ILE A 17 -34.06 20.93 -24.45
C ILE A 17 -35.39 20.24 -24.75
N ILE A 18 -35.55 18.99 -24.33
CA ILE A 18 -36.76 18.20 -24.61
C ILE A 18 -37.96 18.67 -23.79
N THR A 19 -37.78 18.91 -22.48
CA THR A 19 -38.90 19.16 -21.56
C THR A 19 -39.15 20.64 -21.27
N SER A 20 -38.22 21.53 -21.66
CA SER A 20 -38.24 22.96 -21.31
C SER A 20 -38.37 23.23 -19.80
N GLN A 21 -37.95 22.27 -18.96
CA GLN A 21 -37.93 22.42 -17.51
C GLN A 21 -36.77 23.32 -17.05
N ASN A 22 -36.85 23.79 -15.80
CA ASN A 22 -35.80 24.60 -15.22
C ASN A 22 -34.51 23.76 -15.01
N VAL A 23 -33.42 24.17 -15.65
CA VAL A 23 -32.10 23.51 -15.58
C VAL A 23 -31.64 23.28 -14.14
N LYS A 24 -31.83 24.26 -13.25
CA LYS A 24 -31.39 24.16 -11.85
C LYS A 24 -32.10 23.02 -11.13
N ASN A 25 -33.39 22.84 -11.38
CA ASN A 25 -34.16 21.76 -10.78
C ASN A 25 -33.69 20.40 -11.29
N LEU A 26 -33.47 20.27 -12.60
CA LEU A 26 -32.96 19.04 -13.21
C LEU A 26 -31.57 18.65 -12.69
N ILE A 27 -30.65 19.62 -12.57
CA ILE A 27 -29.33 19.38 -11.96
C ILE A 27 -29.49 18.92 -10.50
N THR A 28 -30.30 19.63 -9.73
CA THR A 28 -30.54 19.30 -8.32
C THR A 28 -31.12 17.90 -8.17
N GLU A 29 -32.11 17.54 -8.98
CA GLU A 29 -32.74 16.22 -8.97
C GLU A 29 -31.76 15.13 -9.41
N LYS A 30 -30.96 15.37 -10.46
CA LYS A 30 -30.00 14.40 -10.98
C LYS A 30 -28.84 14.13 -10.01
N LEU A 31 -28.38 15.16 -9.29
CA LEU A 31 -27.24 15.05 -8.35
C LEU A 31 -27.68 14.79 -6.90
N LYS A 32 -28.99 14.77 -6.63
CA LYS A 32 -29.50 14.47 -5.30
C LYS A 32 -29.30 12.99 -5.01
N TYR A 33 -28.60 12.70 -3.91
CA TYR A 33 -28.55 11.36 -3.34
C TYR A 33 -29.65 11.20 -2.28
N GLU A 34 -30.50 10.19 -2.45
CA GLU A 34 -31.42 9.71 -1.43
C GLU A 34 -30.97 8.29 -1.04
N PRO A 35 -30.48 8.08 0.19
CA PRO A 35 -30.04 6.76 0.60
C PRO A 35 -31.25 5.82 0.72
N GLU A 36 -31.09 4.56 0.29
CA GLU A 36 -32.14 3.53 0.42
C GLU A 36 -32.52 3.28 1.88
N GLU A 37 -31.53 3.32 2.78
CA GLU A 37 -31.72 3.26 4.22
C GLU A 37 -31.25 4.56 4.88
N VAL A 38 -32.06 5.10 5.81
CA VAL A 38 -31.68 6.30 6.56
C VAL A 38 -30.50 5.95 7.47
N TYR A 39 -29.32 6.48 7.16
CA TYR A 39 -28.15 6.32 7.99
C TYR A 39 -28.43 6.86 9.40
N ASN A 40 -28.31 6.00 10.41
CA ASN A 40 -28.65 6.38 11.77
C ASN A 40 -27.58 7.32 12.35
N MET A 41 -27.93 8.60 12.43
CA MET A 41 -27.05 9.68 12.91
C MET A 41 -26.82 9.67 14.42
N ASP A 42 -27.48 8.80 15.20
CA ASP A 42 -27.19 8.67 16.63
C ASP A 42 -25.83 8.00 16.81
N VAL A 43 -24.81 8.73 17.24
CA VAL A 43 -23.45 8.21 17.39
C VAL A 43 -23.28 7.57 18.78
N PRO A 44 -22.82 6.31 18.88
CA PRO A 44 -22.57 5.68 20.18
C PRO A 44 -21.53 6.44 21.02
N LYS A 45 -21.83 6.65 22.30
CA LYS A 45 -20.88 7.25 23.26
C LYS A 45 -19.70 6.34 23.63
N LYS A 46 -19.83 5.03 23.37
CA LYS A 46 -18.80 4.02 23.61
C LYS A 46 -18.71 3.07 22.43
N ILE A 47 -17.51 2.92 21.88
CA ILE A 47 -17.22 2.07 20.72
C ILE A 47 -16.15 1.04 21.07
N LEU A 48 -16.37 -0.20 20.64
CA LEU A 48 -15.40 -1.29 20.69
C LEU A 48 -14.60 -1.33 19.38
N ILE A 49 -13.27 -1.40 19.48
CA ILE A 49 -12.36 -1.67 18.36
C ILE A 49 -11.77 -3.06 18.57
N ILE A 50 -11.84 -3.89 17.53
CA ILE A 50 -11.18 -5.21 17.51
C ILE A 50 -9.87 -5.06 16.74
N GLY A 51 -8.73 -5.28 17.42
CA GLY A 51 -7.40 -5.23 16.80
C GLY A 51 -7.10 -6.44 15.91
N SER A 52 -5.86 -6.52 15.39
CA SER A 52 -5.43 -7.61 14.51
C SER A 52 -4.87 -8.84 15.23
N GLY A 53 -4.45 -8.68 16.48
CA GLY A 53 -3.75 -9.72 17.23
C GLY A 53 -2.23 -9.68 17.01
N GLY A 54 -1.57 -10.82 17.22
CA GLY A 54 -0.14 -10.95 16.95
C GLY A 54 0.17 -10.78 15.47
N LEU A 55 1.31 -10.18 15.15
CA LEU A 55 1.76 -9.96 13.78
C LEU A 55 2.05 -11.31 13.11
N SER A 56 1.69 -11.42 11.84
CA SER A 56 1.96 -12.58 11.00
C SER A 56 2.18 -12.15 9.55
N ILE A 57 2.77 -13.01 8.73
CA ILE A 57 2.94 -12.71 7.29
C ILE A 57 1.56 -12.40 6.68
N GLY A 58 1.45 -11.24 6.03
CA GLY A 58 0.20 -10.75 5.43
C GLY A 58 -0.75 -10.01 6.38
N GLN A 59 -0.41 -9.92 7.68
CA GLN A 59 -1.16 -9.12 8.66
C GLN A 59 -0.19 -8.59 9.73
N ALA A 60 0.40 -7.42 9.46
CA ALA A 60 1.54 -6.90 10.20
C ALA A 60 1.20 -5.58 10.96
N GLY A 61 2.10 -4.59 10.91
CA GLY A 61 2.00 -3.35 11.70
C GLY A 61 0.95 -2.37 11.20
N GLU A 62 0.48 -2.52 9.96
CA GLU A 62 -0.49 -1.64 9.31
C GLU A 62 -1.79 -1.47 10.12
N PHE A 63 -2.16 -2.49 10.90
CA PHE A 63 -3.33 -2.49 11.77
C PHE A 63 -3.07 -1.89 13.16
N ASP A 64 -1.81 -1.79 13.59
CA ASP A 64 -1.41 -0.96 14.73
C ASP A 64 -1.53 0.53 14.38
N TYR A 65 -1.00 0.90 13.21
CA TYR A 65 -1.19 2.23 12.64
C TYR A 65 -2.67 2.58 12.44
N SER A 66 -3.42 1.73 11.74
CA SER A 66 -4.83 1.99 11.44
C SER A 66 -5.69 2.06 12.70
N GLY A 67 -5.48 1.14 13.65
CA GLY A 67 -6.18 1.14 14.93
C GLY A 67 -5.87 2.37 15.78
N SER A 68 -4.61 2.81 15.80
CA SER A 68 -4.20 4.04 16.51
C SER A 68 -4.86 5.29 15.93
N GLN A 69 -4.92 5.40 14.59
CA GLN A 69 -5.60 6.48 13.89
C GLN A 69 -7.12 6.48 14.15
N ALA A 70 -7.75 5.29 14.20
CA ALA A 70 -9.16 5.18 14.55
C ALA A 70 -9.42 5.67 15.98
N ILE A 71 -8.61 5.27 16.95
CA ILE A 71 -8.73 5.71 18.35
C ILE A 71 -8.64 7.24 18.43
N LYS A 72 -7.66 7.85 17.75
CA LYS A 72 -7.52 9.30 17.66
C LYS A 72 -8.79 9.97 17.13
N ALA A 73 -9.32 9.47 16.01
CA ALA A 73 -10.52 10.02 15.39
C ALA A 73 -11.74 9.97 16.33
N LEU A 74 -11.91 8.87 17.07
CA LEU A 74 -12.98 8.69 18.04
C LEU A 74 -12.84 9.62 19.25
N GLN A 75 -11.62 9.81 19.75
CA GLN A 75 -11.34 10.68 20.90
C GLN A 75 -11.66 12.15 20.62
N GLU A 76 -11.32 12.64 19.43
CA GLU A 76 -11.66 13.99 19.00
C GLU A 76 -13.17 14.24 18.94
N GLU A 77 -13.97 13.18 18.69
CA GLU A 77 -15.43 13.23 18.76
C GLU A 77 -15.99 12.94 20.17
N ASN A 78 -15.13 12.89 21.19
CA ASN A 78 -15.47 12.62 22.59
C ASN A 78 -16.16 11.26 22.80
N ILE A 79 -15.75 10.25 22.04
CA ILE A 79 -16.27 8.88 22.15
C ILE A 79 -15.35 8.03 23.01
N GLN A 80 -15.92 7.32 23.98
CA GLN A 80 -15.19 6.37 24.81
C GLN A 80 -14.77 5.15 23.98
N THR A 81 -13.48 4.82 24.02
CA THR A 81 -12.86 3.76 23.24
C THR A 81 -12.53 2.54 24.10
N VAL A 82 -13.00 1.37 23.67
CA VAL A 82 -12.59 0.07 24.22
C VAL A 82 -11.83 -0.66 23.13
N LEU A 83 -10.59 -1.04 23.39
CA LEU A 83 -9.79 -1.86 22.47
C LEU A 83 -9.65 -3.27 23.02
N ILE A 84 -9.83 -4.28 22.17
CA ILE A 84 -9.39 -5.65 22.44
C ILE A 84 -8.29 -6.01 21.44
N ASN A 85 -7.08 -6.27 21.96
CA ASN A 85 -5.95 -6.75 21.18
C ASN A 85 -4.96 -7.49 22.10
N PRO A 86 -4.65 -8.78 21.87
CA PRO A 86 -3.70 -9.52 22.70
C PRO A 86 -2.25 -9.07 22.50
N ASN A 87 -1.94 -8.32 21.45
CA ASN A 87 -0.57 -7.97 21.12
C ASN A 87 -0.06 -6.76 21.91
N ILE A 88 0.70 -7.06 22.97
CA ILE A 88 1.29 -6.10 23.89
C ILE A 88 2.34 -5.18 23.28
N ALA A 89 2.94 -5.55 22.14
CA ALA A 89 3.98 -4.76 21.50
C ALA A 89 3.43 -3.60 20.65
N THR A 90 2.10 -3.49 20.52
CA THR A 90 1.46 -2.48 19.66
C THR A 90 1.31 -1.13 20.33
N VAL A 91 1.54 -0.06 19.59
CA VAL A 91 1.32 1.32 20.04
C VAL A 91 -0.14 1.54 20.43
N GLN A 92 -1.09 0.92 19.71
CA GLN A 92 -2.51 1.04 19.98
C GLN A 92 -2.92 0.54 21.38
N THR A 93 -2.15 -0.39 21.96
CA THR A 93 -2.37 -0.91 23.32
C THR A 93 -1.65 -0.12 24.41
N SER A 94 -0.95 0.96 24.05
CA SER A 94 -0.26 1.82 25.01
C SER A 94 -1.23 2.47 25.99
N ARG A 95 -0.77 2.63 27.24
CA ARG A 95 -1.54 3.30 28.28
C ARG A 95 -1.90 4.73 27.84
N GLY A 96 -3.18 5.06 27.95
CA GLY A 96 -3.70 6.40 27.65
C GLY A 96 -4.05 6.62 26.18
N LEU A 97 -3.79 5.67 25.28
CA LEU A 97 -4.26 5.79 23.91
C LEU A 97 -5.76 5.45 23.82
N ALA A 98 -6.18 4.26 24.21
CA ALA A 98 -7.61 3.95 24.40
C ALA A 98 -8.04 4.12 25.87
N ASP A 99 -9.32 4.37 26.13
CA ASP A 99 -9.84 4.50 27.50
C ASP A 99 -9.74 3.17 28.27
N LYS A 100 -9.92 2.05 27.57
CA LYS A 100 -9.76 0.72 28.13
C LYS A 100 -9.20 -0.27 27.12
N VAL A 101 -8.21 -1.05 27.54
CA VAL A 101 -7.54 -2.06 26.71
C VAL A 101 -7.71 -3.44 27.33
N TYR A 102 -8.08 -4.42 26.50
CA TYR A 102 -8.20 -5.83 26.85
C TYR A 102 -7.16 -6.66 26.09
N PHE A 103 -6.21 -7.24 26.83
CA PHE A 103 -5.25 -8.21 26.30
C PHE A 103 -5.85 -9.62 26.35
N LEU A 104 -6.81 -9.89 25.45
CA LEU A 104 -7.53 -11.15 25.37
C LEU A 104 -7.46 -11.73 23.95
N PRO A 105 -7.60 -13.06 23.79
CA PRO A 105 -7.70 -13.67 22.46
C PRO A 105 -8.86 -13.10 21.64
N LEU A 106 -8.65 -12.91 20.34
CA LEU A 106 -9.65 -12.39 19.41
C LEU A 106 -10.59 -13.50 18.91
N MET A 107 -11.25 -14.16 19.86
CA MET A 107 -12.26 -15.20 19.59
C MET A 107 -13.65 -14.69 19.97
N PRO A 108 -14.72 -15.13 19.28
CA PRO A 108 -16.09 -14.67 19.55
C PRO A 108 -16.49 -14.74 21.03
N GLU A 109 -16.10 -15.80 21.75
CA GLU A 109 -16.40 -16.00 23.17
C GLU A 109 -15.81 -14.91 24.08
N TYR A 110 -14.56 -14.49 23.83
CA TYR A 110 -13.90 -13.44 24.61
C TYR A 110 -14.40 -12.05 24.21
N VAL A 111 -14.61 -11.81 22.91
CA VAL A 111 -15.18 -10.55 22.44
C VAL A 111 -16.61 -10.35 22.96
N GLU A 112 -17.44 -11.40 23.00
CA GLU A 112 -18.77 -11.34 23.63
C GLU A 112 -18.67 -10.99 25.13
N GLN A 113 -17.68 -11.54 25.84
CA GLN A 113 -17.47 -11.19 27.27
C GLN A 113 -17.12 -9.71 27.44
N VAL A 114 -16.27 -9.16 26.57
CA VAL A 114 -15.97 -7.72 26.56
C VAL A 114 -17.21 -6.90 26.23
N ILE A 115 -17.98 -7.27 25.21
CA ILE A 115 -19.26 -6.63 24.87
C ILE A 115 -20.23 -6.65 26.05
N ARG A 116 -20.33 -7.79 26.74
CA ARG A 116 -21.21 -7.97 27.91
C ARG A 116 -20.80 -7.09 29.08
N ALA A 117 -19.50 -6.95 29.33
CA ALA A 117 -18.95 -6.16 30.43
C ALA A 117 -18.99 -4.65 30.14
N GLU A 118 -18.62 -4.25 28.92
CA GLU A 118 -18.45 -2.84 28.55
C GLU A 118 -19.72 -2.20 27.99
N ARG A 119 -20.63 -3.00 27.43
CA ARG A 119 -21.86 -2.53 26.77
C ARG A 119 -21.59 -1.40 25.76
N PRO A 120 -20.71 -1.60 24.76
CA PRO A 120 -20.48 -0.62 23.72
C PRO A 120 -21.76 -0.47 22.88
N GLY A 121 -22.06 0.75 22.41
CA GLY A 121 -23.17 0.99 21.49
C GLY A 121 -22.79 0.80 20.02
N GLY A 122 -21.48 0.71 19.73
CA GLY A 122 -20.95 0.45 18.39
C GLY A 122 -19.68 -0.40 18.39
N VAL A 123 -19.36 -1.02 17.26
CA VAL A 123 -18.14 -1.80 17.02
C VAL A 123 -17.54 -1.45 15.66
N LEU A 124 -16.21 -1.32 15.62
CA LEU A 124 -15.44 -1.17 14.38
C LEU A 124 -14.72 -2.48 14.08
N LEU A 125 -14.99 -3.04 12.89
CA LEU A 125 -14.45 -4.34 12.44
C LEU A 125 -13.37 -4.19 11.36
N THR A 126 -13.34 -3.07 10.65
CA THR A 126 -12.52 -2.85 9.44
C THR A 126 -11.09 -2.38 9.72
N PHE A 127 -10.65 -2.34 10.99
CA PHE A 127 -9.35 -1.80 11.40
C PHE A 127 -8.36 -2.87 11.92
N GLY A 128 -8.81 -4.12 12.05
CA GLY A 128 -8.03 -5.22 12.65
C GLY A 128 -7.76 -6.37 11.69
N GLY A 129 -7.71 -6.11 10.38
CA GLY A 129 -7.44 -7.11 9.36
C GLY A 129 -8.47 -8.25 9.32
N GLN A 130 -8.03 -9.40 8.81
CA GLN A 130 -8.88 -10.58 8.67
C GLN A 130 -9.32 -11.14 10.03
N THR A 131 -8.47 -11.04 11.06
CA THR A 131 -8.82 -11.52 12.40
C THR A 131 -10.07 -10.83 12.93
N ALA A 132 -10.13 -9.50 12.83
CA ALA A 132 -11.28 -8.73 13.30
C ALA A 132 -12.54 -8.98 12.45
N LEU A 133 -12.39 -9.04 11.13
CA LEU A 133 -13.50 -9.33 10.22
C LEU A 133 -14.13 -10.69 10.51
N ASN A 134 -13.32 -11.76 10.53
CA ASN A 134 -13.81 -13.13 10.79
C ASN A 134 -14.50 -13.23 12.16
N CYS A 135 -13.91 -12.62 13.19
CA CYS A 135 -14.52 -12.59 14.52
C CYS A 135 -15.86 -11.85 14.50
N GLY A 136 -15.94 -10.71 13.81
CA GLY A 136 -17.16 -9.93 13.63
C GLY A 136 -18.27 -10.70 12.91
N VAL A 137 -17.93 -11.40 11.82
CA VAL A 137 -18.88 -12.24 11.06
C VAL A 137 -19.45 -13.36 11.92
N GLU A 138 -18.60 -14.05 12.70
CA GLU A 138 -19.08 -15.11 13.59
C GLU A 138 -19.94 -14.57 14.75
N LEU A 139 -19.61 -13.39 15.29
CA LEU A 139 -20.44 -12.72 16.30
C LEU A 139 -21.81 -12.30 15.75
N GLN A 140 -21.88 -11.84 14.50
CA GLN A 140 -23.12 -11.52 13.82
C GLN A 140 -23.97 -12.78 13.58
N LYS A 141 -23.37 -13.85 13.05
CA LYS A 141 -24.06 -15.15 12.86
C LYS A 141 -24.62 -15.71 14.17
N ALA A 142 -23.89 -15.53 15.27
CA ALA A 142 -24.33 -15.92 16.61
C ALA A 142 -25.39 -14.96 17.22
N GLY A 143 -25.77 -13.88 16.53
CA GLY A 143 -26.75 -12.89 16.98
C GLY A 143 -26.27 -12.04 18.17
N VAL A 144 -24.96 -11.98 18.43
CA VAL A 144 -24.39 -11.29 19.59
C VAL A 144 -24.63 -9.78 19.50
N PHE A 145 -24.39 -9.17 18.34
CA PHE A 145 -24.59 -7.73 18.16
C PHE A 145 -26.04 -7.32 18.42
N GLN A 146 -27.01 -8.06 17.88
CA GLN A 146 -28.44 -7.84 18.14
C GLN A 146 -28.80 -8.06 19.62
N LYS A 147 -28.31 -9.15 20.24
CA LYS A 147 -28.54 -9.48 21.65
C LYS A 147 -28.10 -8.38 22.62
N TYR A 148 -27.01 -7.68 22.29
CA TYR A 148 -26.42 -6.65 23.14
C TYR A 148 -26.69 -5.22 22.67
N GLY A 149 -27.39 -5.03 21.53
CA GLY A 149 -27.67 -3.71 20.96
C GLY A 149 -26.42 -2.99 20.45
N VAL A 150 -25.42 -3.74 19.97
CA VAL A 150 -24.18 -3.19 19.42
C VAL A 150 -24.37 -2.98 17.92
N ARG A 151 -24.12 -1.77 17.42
CA ARG A 151 -24.15 -1.48 15.98
C ARG A 151 -22.79 -1.68 15.35
N ILE A 152 -22.76 -2.26 14.16
CA ILE A 152 -21.55 -2.28 13.33
C ILE A 152 -21.45 -0.89 12.68
N LEU A 153 -20.30 -0.24 12.83
CA LEU A 153 -20.07 1.12 12.32
C LEU A 153 -19.17 1.07 11.08
N GLY A 154 -19.42 1.99 10.14
CA GLY A 154 -18.73 2.01 8.85
C GLY A 154 -19.36 1.04 7.87
N THR A 155 -18.54 0.18 7.28
CA THR A 155 -18.99 -0.72 6.21
C THR A 155 -19.97 -1.77 6.77
N PRO A 156 -21.16 -1.94 6.15
CA PRO A 156 -22.11 -2.97 6.54
C PRO A 156 -21.50 -4.36 6.51
N ILE A 157 -21.94 -5.26 7.40
CA ILE A 157 -21.36 -6.60 7.47
C ILE A 157 -21.71 -7.46 6.27
N GLU A 158 -22.86 -7.20 5.66
CA GLU A 158 -23.27 -7.81 4.40
C GLU A 158 -22.27 -7.48 3.28
N ALA A 159 -21.85 -6.22 3.17
CA ALA A 159 -20.83 -5.81 2.21
C ALA A 159 -19.49 -6.54 2.44
N ILE A 160 -19.08 -6.68 3.71
CA ILE A 160 -17.89 -7.46 4.08
C ILE A 160 -18.02 -8.91 3.61
N ILE A 161 -19.15 -9.57 3.92
CA ILE A 161 -19.40 -10.97 3.54
C ILE A 161 -19.41 -11.12 2.01
N ASP A 162 -20.09 -10.22 1.31
CA ASP A 162 -20.22 -10.25 -0.15
C ASP A 162 -18.86 -10.07 -0.85
N THR A 163 -17.94 -9.28 -0.27
CA THR A 163 -16.58 -9.10 -0.83
C THR A 163 -15.61 -10.23 -0.50
N GLU A 164 -15.81 -10.94 0.61
CA GLU A 164 -14.92 -12.03 1.05
C GLU A 164 -15.29 -13.39 0.41
N ASP A 165 -16.56 -13.63 0.11
CA ASP A 165 -16.99 -14.82 -0.62
C ASP A 165 -16.85 -14.62 -2.13
N ARG A 166 -15.89 -15.33 -2.74
CA ARG A 166 -15.59 -15.21 -4.19
C ARG A 166 -16.78 -15.44 -5.10
N LYS A 167 -17.72 -16.31 -4.72
CA LYS A 167 -18.88 -16.60 -5.55
C LYS A 167 -19.87 -15.45 -5.47
N ILE A 168 -20.20 -15.00 -4.26
CA ILE A 168 -21.09 -13.86 -4.05
C ILE A 168 -20.49 -12.61 -4.70
N PHE A 169 -19.20 -12.36 -4.51
CA PHE A 169 -18.47 -11.28 -5.15
C PHE A 169 -18.64 -11.29 -6.68
N SER A 170 -18.42 -12.45 -7.31
CA SER A 170 -18.60 -12.59 -8.77
C SER A 170 -20.03 -12.34 -9.22
N GLU A 171 -21.03 -12.79 -8.46
CA GLU A 171 -22.44 -12.58 -8.77
C GLU A 171 -22.81 -11.09 -8.67
N ARG A 172 -22.40 -10.41 -7.59
CA ARG A 172 -22.64 -8.98 -7.35
C ARG A 172 -21.93 -8.10 -8.38
N ILE A 173 -20.69 -8.41 -8.74
CA ILE A 173 -19.96 -7.71 -9.80
C ILE A 173 -20.69 -7.84 -11.16
N ALA A 174 -21.26 -9.00 -11.46
CA ALA A 174 -22.00 -9.21 -12.70
C ALA A 174 -23.32 -8.42 -12.77
N GLU A 175 -23.95 -8.10 -11.62
CA GLU A 175 -25.19 -7.29 -11.56
C GLU A 175 -25.02 -5.89 -12.15
N ILE A 176 -23.81 -5.32 -12.05
CA ILE A 176 -23.45 -4.01 -12.63
C ILE A 176 -22.76 -4.11 -14.00
N GLY A 177 -22.72 -5.31 -14.59
CA GLY A 177 -22.12 -5.53 -15.91
C GLY A 177 -20.58 -5.55 -15.92
N GLU A 178 -19.95 -5.57 -14.75
CA GLU A 178 -18.51 -5.68 -14.58
C GLU A 178 -18.06 -7.15 -14.58
N LYS A 179 -16.75 -7.39 -14.69
CA LYS A 179 -16.19 -8.75 -14.85
C LYS A 179 -15.10 -9.03 -13.83
N VAL A 180 -15.26 -10.15 -13.13
CA VAL A 180 -14.16 -10.80 -12.41
C VAL A 180 -13.36 -11.71 -13.33
N ALA A 181 -12.15 -12.07 -12.93
CA ALA A 181 -11.34 -13.06 -13.65
C ALA A 181 -12.14 -14.37 -13.85
N PRO A 182 -12.35 -14.83 -15.10
CA PRO A 182 -13.14 -16.02 -15.36
C PRO A 182 -12.54 -17.27 -14.70
N SER A 183 -13.36 -18.00 -13.95
CA SER A 183 -12.95 -19.24 -13.28
C SER A 183 -14.06 -20.29 -13.33
N CYS A 184 -13.68 -21.56 -13.25
CA CYS A 184 -14.60 -22.68 -13.26
C CYS A 184 -14.12 -23.76 -12.27
N ALA A 185 -15.01 -24.20 -11.38
CA ALA A 185 -14.77 -25.37 -10.55
C ALA A 185 -15.13 -26.64 -11.35
N VAL A 186 -14.18 -27.56 -11.41
CA VAL A 186 -14.26 -28.81 -12.17
C VAL A 186 -13.89 -29.99 -11.26
N TYR A 187 -14.41 -31.17 -11.57
CA TYR A 187 -14.28 -32.37 -10.74
C TYR A 187 -13.62 -33.54 -11.49
N SER A 188 -13.29 -33.35 -12.76
CA SER A 188 -12.66 -34.37 -13.59
C SER A 188 -11.68 -33.75 -14.60
N VAL A 189 -10.73 -34.55 -15.09
CA VAL A 189 -9.79 -34.10 -16.13
C VAL A 189 -10.52 -33.68 -17.42
N PRO A 190 -11.55 -34.39 -17.93
CA PRO A 190 -12.33 -33.92 -19.07
C PRO A 190 -12.99 -32.55 -18.84
N GLU A 191 -13.62 -32.35 -17.67
CA GLU A 191 -14.21 -31.05 -17.31
C GLU A 191 -13.15 -29.94 -17.26
N ALA A 192 -11.96 -30.22 -16.73
CA ALA A 192 -10.86 -29.26 -16.72
C ALA A 192 -10.45 -28.83 -18.14
N LEU A 193 -10.36 -29.80 -19.07
CA LEU A 193 -10.03 -29.52 -20.46
C LEU A 193 -11.15 -28.73 -21.15
N GLU A 194 -12.42 -29.09 -20.93
CA GLU A 194 -13.58 -28.35 -21.47
C GLU A 194 -13.64 -26.92 -20.93
N ALA A 195 -13.43 -26.73 -19.63
CA ALA A 195 -13.35 -25.41 -19.02
C ALA A 195 -12.23 -24.57 -19.64
N ALA A 196 -11.06 -25.16 -19.89
CA ALA A 196 -9.94 -24.45 -20.50
C ALA A 196 -10.16 -24.11 -22.00
N GLU A 197 -10.96 -24.89 -22.74
CA GLU A 197 -11.36 -24.51 -24.11
C GLU A 197 -12.29 -23.27 -24.09
N VAL A 198 -13.14 -23.15 -23.06
CA VAL A 198 -14.02 -21.99 -22.88
C VAL A 198 -13.26 -20.76 -22.38
N LEU A 199 -12.39 -20.93 -21.39
CA LEU A 199 -11.57 -19.85 -20.81
C LEU A 199 -10.46 -19.41 -21.77
N GLY A 200 -9.99 -20.34 -22.61
CA GLY A 200 -8.85 -20.17 -23.50
C GLY A 200 -7.52 -20.22 -22.75
N TYR A 201 -6.54 -20.91 -23.32
CA TYR A 201 -5.18 -20.98 -22.77
C TYR A 201 -4.45 -19.62 -22.85
N PRO A 202 -3.46 -19.36 -21.98
CA PRO A 202 -3.09 -20.18 -20.84
C PRO A 202 -4.14 -20.15 -19.70
N VAL A 203 -4.17 -21.20 -18.89
CA VAL A 203 -5.03 -21.32 -17.69
C VAL A 203 -4.21 -21.68 -16.46
N MET A 204 -4.71 -21.32 -15.28
CA MET A 204 -4.16 -21.75 -14.00
C MET A 204 -5.06 -22.82 -13.39
N ALA A 205 -4.50 -23.98 -13.10
CA ALA A 205 -5.17 -25.04 -12.37
C ALA A 205 -4.81 -24.93 -10.88
N ARG A 206 -5.79 -24.97 -9.97
CA ARG A 206 -5.59 -24.97 -8.51
C ARG A 206 -6.42 -26.06 -7.85
N ALA A 207 -5.79 -26.92 -7.06
CA ALA A 207 -6.52 -27.89 -6.24
C ALA A 207 -7.30 -27.17 -5.13
N ALA A 208 -8.61 -27.42 -5.05
CA ALA A 208 -9.43 -26.89 -3.97
C ALA A 208 -9.01 -27.47 -2.62
N PHE A 209 -9.19 -26.69 -1.55
CA PHE A 209 -8.85 -27.06 -0.17
C PHE A 209 -7.38 -27.47 0.06
N SER A 210 -6.47 -27.04 -0.81
CA SER A 210 -5.02 -27.25 -0.66
C SER A 210 -4.33 -25.99 -0.14
N LEU A 211 -3.46 -26.14 0.85
CA LEU A 211 -2.62 -25.05 1.36
C LEU A 211 -1.29 -25.01 0.57
N GLY A 212 -0.81 -23.82 0.24
CA GLY A 212 0.54 -23.61 -0.33
C GLY A 212 0.71 -24.00 -1.80
N GLY A 213 -0.36 -24.04 -2.61
CA GLY A 213 -0.28 -24.30 -4.05
C GLY A 213 0.06 -25.75 -4.40
N LEU A 214 -0.17 -26.69 -3.48
CA LEU A 214 0.07 -28.11 -3.71
C LEU A 214 -0.85 -28.61 -4.85
N GLY A 215 -0.26 -28.94 -6.00
CA GLY A 215 -1.02 -29.33 -7.20
C GLY A 215 -1.58 -28.16 -8.01
N SER A 216 -1.17 -26.92 -7.73
CA SER A 216 -1.45 -25.78 -8.61
C SER A 216 -0.36 -25.61 -9.68
N GLY A 217 -0.74 -25.18 -10.87
CA GLY A 217 0.19 -24.92 -11.96
C GLY A 217 -0.46 -24.19 -13.12
N PHE A 218 0.37 -23.57 -13.96
CA PHE A 218 -0.06 -22.97 -15.21
C PHE A 218 0.03 -24.01 -16.33
N ALA A 219 -0.95 -23.99 -17.22
CA ALA A 219 -0.95 -24.76 -18.45
C ALA A 219 -1.10 -23.81 -19.63
N ASP A 220 -0.15 -23.84 -20.54
CA ASP A 220 -0.20 -23.10 -21.80
C ASP A 220 -0.95 -23.87 -22.89
N ASN A 221 -1.19 -25.17 -22.66
CA ASN A 221 -1.87 -26.06 -23.59
C ASN A 221 -2.57 -27.24 -22.89
N LYS A 222 -3.31 -28.00 -23.71
CA LYS A 222 -4.12 -29.14 -23.28
C LYS A 222 -3.33 -30.26 -22.61
N ASP A 223 -2.12 -30.54 -23.08
CA ASP A 223 -1.31 -31.64 -22.56
C ASP A 223 -0.76 -31.31 -21.17
N GLU A 224 -0.29 -30.07 -20.98
CA GLU A 224 0.12 -29.55 -19.67
C GLU A 224 -1.04 -29.55 -18.67
N LEU A 225 -2.21 -29.06 -19.07
CA LEU A 225 -3.38 -29.03 -18.19
C LEU A 225 -3.82 -30.45 -17.81
N LYS A 226 -3.78 -31.39 -18.74
CA LYS A 226 -4.12 -32.78 -18.46
C LYS A 226 -3.19 -33.38 -17.41
N SER A 227 -1.88 -33.13 -17.52
CA SER A 227 -0.90 -33.59 -16.55
C SER A 227 -1.13 -32.96 -15.18
N LEU A 228 -1.36 -31.64 -15.12
CA LEU A 228 -1.63 -30.92 -13.88
C LEU A 228 -2.93 -31.38 -13.22
N ALA A 229 -4.02 -31.50 -13.99
CA ALA A 229 -5.31 -31.93 -13.49
C ALA A 229 -5.26 -33.37 -12.95
N GLN A 230 -4.52 -34.28 -13.60
CA GLN A 230 -4.31 -35.64 -13.09
C GLN A 230 -3.57 -35.66 -11.75
N GLN A 231 -2.53 -34.84 -11.61
CA GLN A 231 -1.79 -34.73 -10.35
C GLN A 231 -2.64 -34.09 -9.25
N ALA A 232 -3.35 -33.01 -9.56
CA ALA A 232 -4.18 -32.28 -8.61
C ALA A 232 -5.38 -33.11 -8.12
N LEU A 233 -6.09 -33.77 -9.03
CA LEU A 233 -7.27 -34.58 -8.69
C LEU A 233 -6.92 -35.90 -7.99
N ALA A 234 -5.64 -36.31 -7.99
CA ALA A 234 -5.17 -37.42 -7.15
C ALA A 234 -5.14 -37.07 -5.65
N HIS A 235 -5.11 -35.77 -5.33
CA HIS A 235 -4.96 -35.25 -3.97
C HIS A 235 -6.12 -34.36 -3.52
N SER A 236 -7.02 -33.94 -4.43
CA SER A 236 -8.23 -33.16 -4.13
C SER A 236 -9.42 -33.65 -4.97
N SER A 237 -10.62 -33.54 -4.43
CA SER A 237 -11.86 -33.90 -5.14
C SER A 237 -12.35 -32.82 -6.08
N GLN A 238 -11.76 -31.62 -6.04
CA GLN A 238 -12.17 -30.47 -6.86
C GLN A 238 -10.92 -29.70 -7.32
N LEU A 239 -10.96 -29.25 -8.57
CA LEU A 239 -9.95 -28.40 -9.19
C LEU A 239 -10.63 -27.11 -9.67
N ILE A 240 -9.96 -25.98 -9.53
CA ILE A 240 -10.41 -24.69 -10.07
C ILE A 240 -9.53 -24.37 -11.28
N ILE A 241 -10.14 -24.14 -12.43
CA ILE A 241 -9.48 -23.65 -13.63
C ILE A 241 -9.78 -22.16 -13.76
N ASP A 242 -8.75 -21.33 -13.64
CA ASP A 242 -8.83 -19.88 -13.83
C ASP A 242 -8.23 -19.51 -15.20
N LYS A 243 -8.77 -18.46 -15.81
CA LYS A 243 -8.06 -17.78 -16.90
C LYS A 243 -6.69 -17.33 -16.38
N SER A 244 -5.60 -17.72 -17.04
CA SER A 244 -4.30 -17.18 -16.68
C SER A 244 -4.21 -15.76 -17.20
N LEU A 245 -4.11 -14.84 -16.26
CA LEU A 245 -3.83 -13.42 -16.49
C LEU A 245 -2.35 -13.11 -16.20
N LYS A 246 -1.49 -14.15 -16.16
CA LYS A 246 -0.07 -14.02 -15.87
C LYS A 246 0.59 -13.06 -16.85
N GLY A 247 1.33 -12.08 -16.33
CA GLY A 247 1.99 -11.06 -17.15
C GLY A 247 1.12 -9.85 -17.48
N TRP A 248 -0.15 -9.82 -17.04
CA TRP A 248 -0.96 -8.60 -17.09
C TRP A 248 -0.47 -7.62 -16.02
N LYS A 249 -0.74 -6.33 -16.24
CA LYS A 249 -0.45 -5.29 -15.25
C LYS A 249 -1.38 -5.48 -14.06
N GLU A 250 -0.84 -5.38 -12.86
CA GLU A 250 -1.64 -5.40 -11.63
C GLU A 250 -1.72 -3.98 -11.06
N VAL A 251 -2.94 -3.48 -10.91
CA VAL A 251 -3.23 -2.09 -10.53
C VAL A 251 -4.19 -2.08 -9.34
N GLU A 252 -3.93 -1.22 -8.36
CA GLU A 252 -4.73 -1.11 -7.15
C GLU A 252 -5.26 0.32 -6.99
N TYR A 253 -6.44 0.46 -6.40
CA TYR A 253 -7.01 1.74 -6.01
C TYR A 253 -7.49 1.70 -4.56
N GLU A 254 -7.13 2.72 -3.79
CA GLU A 254 -7.71 2.99 -2.47
C GLU A 254 -8.90 3.92 -2.63
N VAL A 255 -10.08 3.43 -2.27
CA VAL A 255 -11.35 4.12 -2.48
C VAL A 255 -11.94 4.49 -1.13
N VAL A 256 -12.41 5.74 -1.01
CA VAL A 256 -13.11 6.23 0.17
C VAL A 256 -14.52 6.62 -0.22
N ARG A 257 -15.51 6.17 0.55
CA ARG A 257 -16.92 6.48 0.36
C ARG A 257 -17.59 6.84 1.67
N ASP A 258 -18.29 7.98 1.70
CA ASP A 258 -19.11 8.37 2.85
C ASP A 258 -20.57 7.90 2.73
N ALA A 259 -21.33 8.03 3.82
CA ALA A 259 -22.74 7.66 3.87
C ALA A 259 -23.66 8.56 3.00
N PHE A 260 -23.11 9.59 2.36
CA PHE A 260 -23.81 10.56 1.51
C PHE A 260 -23.41 10.44 0.03
N ASP A 261 -22.78 9.32 -0.31
CA ASP A 261 -22.37 8.92 -1.66
C ASP A 261 -21.28 9.77 -2.33
N ASN A 262 -20.59 10.60 -1.53
CA ASN A 262 -19.31 11.13 -1.96
C ASN A 262 -18.32 9.95 -2.00
N CYS A 263 -17.73 9.70 -3.17
CA CYS A 263 -16.83 8.59 -3.41
C CYS A 263 -15.65 9.07 -4.25
N ILE A 264 -14.44 8.81 -3.75
CA ILE A 264 -13.17 9.32 -4.31
C ILE A 264 -12.13 8.21 -4.33
N THR A 265 -11.18 8.28 -5.25
CA THR A 265 -10.00 7.39 -5.25
C THR A 265 -8.77 8.12 -4.73
N VAL A 266 -8.37 7.83 -3.49
CA VAL A 266 -7.32 8.57 -2.77
C VAL A 266 -5.93 8.25 -3.29
N CYS A 267 -5.69 7.00 -3.67
CA CYS A 267 -4.40 6.59 -4.19
C CYS A 267 -4.61 5.52 -5.25
N ASN A 268 -3.76 5.53 -6.26
CA ASN A 268 -3.66 4.45 -7.21
C ASN A 268 -2.23 3.95 -7.26
N MET A 269 -2.08 2.63 -7.36
CA MET A 269 -0.79 1.96 -7.28
C MET A 269 -0.63 1.02 -8.46
N GLU A 270 0.57 0.99 -9.01
CA GLU A 270 0.95 0.09 -10.10
C GLU A 270 2.02 -0.88 -9.62
N ASN A 271 1.78 -2.17 -9.80
CA ASN A 271 2.74 -3.20 -9.47
C ASN A 271 3.78 -3.27 -10.60
N VAL A 272 5.07 -3.17 -10.24
CA VAL A 272 6.20 -3.36 -11.18
C VAL A 272 6.30 -4.83 -11.56
N ASP A 273 6.16 -5.70 -10.56
CA ASP A 273 6.01 -7.12 -10.76
C ASP A 273 4.61 -7.40 -11.34
N PRO A 274 4.49 -8.20 -12.42
CA PRO A 274 3.20 -8.43 -13.07
C PRO A 274 2.35 -9.43 -12.28
N LEU A 275 1.06 -9.51 -12.66
CA LEU A 275 0.10 -10.41 -12.03
C LEU A 275 0.63 -11.87 -11.99
N GLY A 276 0.44 -12.48 -10.82
CA GLY A 276 0.94 -13.81 -10.46
C GLY A 276 1.92 -13.75 -9.28
N ILE A 277 2.40 -12.55 -8.93
CA ILE A 277 3.10 -12.24 -7.70
C ILE A 277 2.14 -11.39 -6.86
N HIS A 278 1.86 -11.81 -5.63
CA HIS A 278 0.91 -11.10 -4.76
C HIS A 278 1.37 -9.65 -4.55
N THR A 279 0.46 -8.67 -4.47
CA THR A 279 0.79 -7.24 -4.25
C THR A 279 1.73 -7.02 -3.04
N GLY A 280 1.58 -7.84 -2.00
CA GLY A 280 2.47 -7.88 -0.83
C GLY A 280 3.88 -8.44 -1.06
N GLU A 281 4.07 -9.25 -2.09
CA GLU A 281 5.36 -9.73 -2.60
C GLU A 281 5.91 -8.86 -3.74
N SER A 282 5.09 -7.98 -4.30
CA SER A 282 5.47 -7.15 -5.45
C SER A 282 6.17 -5.87 -5.03
N ILE A 283 7.05 -5.40 -5.91
CA ILE A 283 7.46 -3.99 -5.95
C ILE A 283 6.30 -3.17 -6.49
N VAL A 284 5.94 -2.10 -5.81
CA VAL A 284 4.76 -1.28 -6.12
C VAL A 284 5.16 0.19 -6.20
N VAL A 285 4.59 0.92 -7.16
CA VAL A 285 4.80 2.37 -7.30
C VAL A 285 3.51 3.16 -7.16
N ALA A 286 3.61 4.36 -6.59
CA ALA A 286 2.54 5.34 -6.54
C ALA A 286 3.03 6.72 -7.02
N PRO A 287 2.26 7.44 -7.85
CA PRO A 287 1.07 6.96 -8.59
C PRO A 287 1.45 5.97 -9.71
N SER A 288 0.47 5.42 -10.43
CA SER A 288 0.75 4.62 -11.64
C SER A 288 1.55 5.41 -12.69
N GLN A 289 2.46 4.75 -13.40
CA GLN A 289 3.38 5.36 -14.36
C GLN A 289 3.04 5.02 -15.82
N THR A 290 2.43 3.85 -16.08
CA THR A 290 2.28 3.33 -17.45
C THR A 290 0.83 3.26 -17.95
N LEU A 291 -0.11 3.80 -17.18
CA LEU A 291 -1.51 3.94 -17.58
C LEU A 291 -1.72 5.21 -18.40
N SER A 292 -2.40 5.08 -19.53
CA SER A 292 -2.98 6.24 -20.22
C SER A 292 -4.08 6.87 -19.37
N ASN A 293 -4.42 8.14 -19.64
CA ASN A 293 -5.55 8.79 -18.99
C ASN A 293 -6.86 7.99 -19.17
N ARG A 294 -7.02 7.30 -20.30
CA ARG A 294 -8.23 6.54 -20.58
C ARG A 294 -8.31 5.27 -19.72
N GLU A 295 -7.24 4.50 -19.64
CA GLU A 295 -7.14 3.33 -18.75
C GLU A 295 -7.30 3.76 -17.27
N TYR A 296 -6.63 4.83 -16.85
CA TYR A 296 -6.74 5.34 -15.49
C TYR A 296 -8.19 5.70 -15.13
N ASN A 297 -8.90 6.46 -15.98
CA ASN A 297 -10.27 6.87 -15.68
C ASN A 297 -11.27 5.72 -15.83
N LEU A 298 -11.01 4.76 -16.73
CA LEU A 298 -11.79 3.54 -16.83
C LEU A 298 -11.76 2.77 -15.49
N LEU A 299 -10.56 2.43 -15.01
CA LEU A 299 -10.40 1.70 -13.75
C LEU A 299 -10.89 2.51 -12.53
N ARG A 300 -10.67 3.83 -12.52
CA ARG A 300 -11.19 4.73 -11.46
C ARG A 300 -12.72 4.73 -11.42
N THR A 301 -13.38 4.93 -12.55
CA THR A 301 -14.85 4.97 -12.61
C THR A 301 -15.44 3.60 -12.25
N THR A 302 -14.84 2.50 -12.71
CA THR A 302 -15.21 1.15 -12.28
C THR A 302 -15.05 0.98 -10.77
N ALA A 303 -13.96 1.46 -10.17
CA ALA A 303 -13.75 1.39 -8.72
C ALA A 303 -14.90 2.07 -7.97
N ILE A 304 -15.22 3.31 -8.34
CA ILE A 304 -16.31 4.07 -7.71
C ILE A 304 -17.66 3.34 -7.88
N ASN A 305 -17.96 2.81 -9.07
CA ASN A 305 -19.21 2.09 -9.33
C ASN A 305 -19.32 0.80 -8.50
N VAL A 306 -18.25 0.03 -8.42
CA VAL A 306 -18.18 -1.21 -7.62
C VAL A 306 -18.39 -0.89 -6.14
N ILE A 307 -17.64 0.06 -5.59
CA ILE A 307 -17.70 0.41 -4.16
C ILE A 307 -19.08 0.98 -3.77
N ARG A 308 -19.70 1.76 -4.65
CA ARG A 308 -21.11 2.19 -4.50
C ARG A 308 -22.06 1.01 -4.48
N HIS A 309 -21.90 0.05 -5.39
CA HIS A 309 -22.77 -1.12 -5.52
C HIS A 309 -22.71 -2.06 -4.31
N PHE A 310 -21.53 -2.24 -3.71
CA PHE A 310 -21.37 -2.98 -2.45
C PHE A 310 -21.85 -2.19 -1.22
N GLY A 311 -22.14 -0.90 -1.36
CA GLY A 311 -22.61 -0.07 -0.24
C GLY A 311 -21.54 0.19 0.83
N VAL A 312 -20.27 0.13 0.47
CA VAL A 312 -19.15 0.38 1.39
C VAL A 312 -19.24 1.80 1.96
N VAL A 313 -18.98 1.94 3.26
CA VAL A 313 -18.88 3.22 3.97
C VAL A 313 -17.61 3.21 4.80
N GLY A 314 -16.69 4.12 4.52
CA GLY A 314 -15.33 4.10 5.02
C GLY A 314 -14.35 3.99 3.86
N GLU A 315 -13.42 3.05 3.97
CA GLU A 315 -12.33 2.85 3.01
C GLU A 315 -12.27 1.38 2.59
N CYS A 316 -11.78 1.15 1.37
CA CYS A 316 -11.50 -0.17 0.82
C CYS A 316 -10.44 -0.11 -0.28
N ASN A 317 -9.80 -1.24 -0.53
CA ASN A 317 -8.87 -1.47 -1.64
C ASN A 317 -9.56 -2.29 -2.74
N ILE A 318 -9.36 -1.94 -4.01
CA ILE A 318 -9.79 -2.73 -5.17
C ILE A 318 -8.61 -3.01 -6.10
N GLN A 319 -8.54 -4.23 -6.63
CA GLN A 319 -7.44 -4.70 -7.46
C GLN A 319 -7.91 -5.10 -8.86
N TYR A 320 -7.09 -4.79 -9.86
CA TYR A 320 -7.32 -5.06 -11.27
C TYR A 320 -6.17 -5.80 -11.91
N ALA A 321 -6.50 -6.68 -12.85
CA ALA A 321 -5.57 -7.11 -13.89
C ALA A 321 -5.92 -6.38 -15.18
N LEU A 322 -4.99 -5.58 -15.70
CA LEU A 322 -5.13 -4.83 -16.96
C LEU A 322 -4.24 -5.44 -18.05
N ASN A 323 -4.82 -5.69 -19.22
CA ASN A 323 -4.09 -6.22 -20.37
C ASN A 323 -3.05 -5.20 -20.85
N PRO A 324 -1.77 -5.57 -21.03
CA PRO A 324 -0.73 -4.63 -21.44
C PRO A 324 -0.86 -4.15 -22.90
N HIS A 325 -1.78 -4.71 -23.68
CA HIS A 325 -1.96 -4.45 -25.10
C HIS A 325 -3.37 -3.98 -25.48
N SER A 326 -4.29 -3.85 -24.52
CA SER A 326 -5.66 -3.39 -24.76
C SER A 326 -6.31 -2.86 -23.48
N GLU A 327 -7.49 -2.27 -23.59
CA GLU A 327 -8.28 -1.78 -22.44
C GLU A 327 -9.07 -2.90 -21.74
N GLU A 328 -8.80 -4.17 -22.07
CA GLU A 328 -9.41 -5.30 -21.38
C GLU A 328 -8.86 -5.42 -19.96
N TYR A 329 -9.74 -5.43 -18.97
CA TYR A 329 -9.39 -5.63 -17.58
C TYR A 329 -10.34 -6.62 -16.90
N TYR A 330 -9.89 -7.14 -15.76
CA TYR A 330 -10.69 -7.92 -14.83
C TYR A 330 -10.51 -7.39 -13.42
N ILE A 331 -11.60 -7.38 -12.66
CA ILE A 331 -11.56 -7.14 -11.21
C ILE A 331 -11.07 -8.41 -10.53
N ILE A 332 -10.06 -8.28 -9.67
CA ILE A 332 -9.45 -9.42 -8.96
C ILE A 332 -10.14 -9.62 -7.62
N GLU A 333 -10.22 -8.58 -6.80
CA GLU A 333 -10.86 -8.58 -5.50
C GLU A 333 -11.15 -7.16 -5.00
N VAL A 334 -12.01 -7.06 -3.99
CA VAL A 334 -12.21 -5.87 -3.18
C VAL A 334 -11.99 -6.25 -1.71
N ASN A 335 -11.13 -5.52 -1.03
CA ASN A 335 -10.92 -5.65 0.40
C ASN A 335 -11.72 -4.55 1.10
N ALA A 336 -12.90 -4.86 1.64
CA ALA A 336 -13.80 -3.91 2.30
C ALA A 336 -13.35 -3.52 3.73
N ARG A 337 -12.07 -3.19 3.89
CA ARG A 337 -11.40 -2.83 5.14
C ARG A 337 -10.10 -2.11 4.86
N LEU A 338 -9.53 -1.52 5.91
CA LEU A 338 -8.15 -1.06 5.88
C LEU A 338 -7.21 -2.24 5.58
N SER A 339 -6.13 -1.93 4.91
CA SER A 339 -5.16 -2.90 4.44
C SER A 339 -3.73 -2.36 4.54
N ARG A 340 -2.77 -3.24 4.23
CA ARG A 340 -1.37 -2.84 4.03
C ARG A 340 -1.23 -1.82 2.89
N SER A 341 -2.00 -1.99 1.80
CA SER A 341 -2.07 -1.03 0.69
C SER A 341 -2.63 0.32 1.15
N SER A 342 -3.61 0.34 2.06
CA SER A 342 -4.17 1.56 2.65
C SER A 342 -3.15 2.29 3.55
N ALA A 343 -2.36 1.55 4.34
CA ALA A 343 -1.27 2.14 5.12
C ALA A 343 -0.20 2.75 4.20
N LEU A 344 0.26 2.00 3.19
CA LEU A 344 1.18 2.46 2.17
C LEU A 344 0.67 3.73 1.47
N ALA A 345 -0.59 3.73 1.02
CA ALA A 345 -1.22 4.88 0.38
C ALA A 345 -1.33 6.09 1.30
N SER A 346 -1.60 5.88 2.59
CA SER A 346 -1.66 6.98 3.56
C SER A 346 -0.31 7.67 3.71
N LYS A 347 0.79 6.89 3.72
CA LYS A 347 2.15 7.42 3.73
C LYS A 347 2.53 8.04 2.39
N ALA A 348 2.19 7.38 1.29
CA ALA A 348 2.53 7.86 -0.05
C ALA A 348 1.87 9.21 -0.36
N THR A 349 0.63 9.42 0.08
CA THR A 349 -0.15 10.62 -0.27
C THR A 349 -0.14 11.69 0.81
N GLY A 350 0.11 11.32 2.07
CA GLY A 350 -0.16 12.17 3.24
C GLY A 350 -1.63 12.18 3.70
N TYR A 351 -2.52 11.46 3.00
CA TYR A 351 -3.94 11.38 3.33
C TYR A 351 -4.20 10.27 4.36
N PRO A 352 -4.67 10.57 5.59
CA PRO A 352 -4.78 9.56 6.65
C PRO A 352 -6.04 8.70 6.52
N LEU A 353 -6.00 7.67 5.66
CA LEU A 353 -7.16 6.85 5.28
C LEU A 353 -7.90 6.26 6.49
N ALA A 354 -7.18 5.69 7.46
CA ALA A 354 -7.79 5.09 8.64
C ALA A 354 -8.53 6.12 9.52
N TYR A 355 -7.96 7.31 9.70
CA TYR A 355 -8.61 8.39 10.46
C TYR A 355 -9.87 8.89 9.75
N VAL A 356 -9.80 9.08 8.43
CA VAL A 356 -10.97 9.48 7.63
C VAL A 356 -12.04 8.39 7.71
N ALA A 357 -11.70 7.13 7.47
CA ALA A 357 -12.63 6.00 7.55
C ALA A 357 -13.32 5.91 8.93
N ALA A 358 -12.59 6.18 10.02
CA ALA A 358 -13.16 6.20 11.36
C ALA A 358 -14.17 7.35 11.54
N LYS A 359 -13.91 8.55 11.02
CA LYS A 359 -14.87 9.66 11.02
C LYS A 359 -16.10 9.36 10.15
N LEU A 360 -15.91 8.72 8.99
CA LEU A 360 -17.01 8.30 8.10
C LEU A 360 -17.90 7.26 8.78
N ALA A 361 -17.32 6.34 9.55
CA ALA A 361 -18.08 5.36 10.33
C ALA A 361 -19.02 6.01 11.36
N LEU A 362 -18.74 7.25 11.79
CA LEU A 362 -19.60 8.06 12.66
C LEU A 362 -20.66 8.87 11.89
N GLY A 363 -20.71 8.76 10.57
CA GLY A 363 -21.65 9.52 9.72
C GLY A 363 -21.20 10.96 9.42
N ILE A 364 -19.94 11.31 9.65
CA ILE A 364 -19.37 12.60 9.25
C ILE A 364 -19.11 12.56 7.74
N LYS A 365 -19.44 13.63 7.01
CA LYS A 365 -19.27 13.69 5.55
C LYS A 365 -17.83 14.02 5.17
N LEU A 366 -17.35 13.52 4.02
CA LEU A 366 -16.03 13.87 3.50
C LEU A 366 -15.77 15.40 3.46
N PRO A 367 -16.71 16.26 2.97
CA PRO A 367 -16.51 17.72 2.97
C PRO A 367 -16.44 18.38 4.35
N GLN A 368 -16.80 17.67 5.42
CA GLN A 368 -16.77 18.18 6.80
C GLN A 368 -15.49 17.78 7.55
N ILE A 369 -14.78 16.76 7.05
CA ILE A 369 -13.49 16.34 7.60
C ILE A 369 -12.43 17.28 7.04
N LYS A 370 -11.62 17.89 7.90
CA LYS A 370 -10.52 18.76 7.48
C LYS A 370 -9.34 17.92 6.98
N ASN A 371 -8.67 18.41 5.94
CA ASN A 371 -7.35 17.90 5.57
C ASN A 371 -6.33 18.44 6.59
N SER A 372 -5.79 17.56 7.43
CA SER A 372 -4.79 17.87 8.48
C SER A 372 -3.48 18.40 7.91
N VAL A 373 -3.12 18.01 6.69
CA VAL A 373 -1.85 18.40 6.05
C VAL A 373 -1.87 19.85 5.61
N THR A 374 -2.98 20.32 5.02
CA THR A 374 -3.10 21.72 4.53
C THR A 374 -3.80 22.65 5.53
N GLY A 375 -4.62 22.11 6.44
CA GLY A 375 -5.35 22.85 7.48
C GLY A 375 -6.51 23.74 6.98
N VAL A 376 -6.58 24.00 5.67
CA VAL A 376 -7.56 24.91 5.05
C VAL A 376 -8.50 24.23 4.05
N THR A 377 -8.20 23.00 3.64
CA THR A 377 -9.05 22.20 2.73
C THR A 377 -9.77 21.07 3.47
N THR A 378 -10.57 20.29 2.74
CA THR A 378 -11.34 19.15 3.28
C THR A 378 -10.74 17.83 2.84
N ALA A 379 -11.20 16.72 3.41
CA ALA A 379 -10.82 15.37 2.98
C ALA A 379 -11.52 14.93 1.67
N CYS A 380 -12.40 15.74 1.09
CA CYS A 380 -13.15 15.40 -0.13
C CYS A 380 -12.39 15.76 -1.42
N PHE A 381 -11.25 15.13 -1.65
CA PHE A 381 -10.41 15.35 -2.83
C PHE A 381 -9.56 14.11 -3.13
N GLU A 382 -9.05 14.01 -4.35
CA GLU A 382 -8.06 12.99 -4.73
C GLU A 382 -6.67 13.64 -4.67
N PRO A 383 -5.74 13.13 -3.84
CA PRO A 383 -4.38 13.62 -3.75
C PRO A 383 -3.63 13.70 -5.09
N SER A 384 -2.74 14.68 -5.19
CA SER A 384 -1.80 14.87 -6.30
C SER A 384 -0.37 14.79 -5.79
N LEU A 385 0.46 13.98 -6.43
CA LEU A 385 1.85 13.72 -6.01
C LEU A 385 2.80 14.28 -7.07
N ASP A 386 3.73 15.15 -6.65
CA ASP A 386 4.81 15.69 -7.50
C ASP A 386 6.15 14.94 -7.30
N TYR A 387 6.03 13.70 -6.81
CA TYR A 387 7.07 12.72 -6.56
C TYR A 387 6.57 11.31 -6.88
N CYS A 388 7.49 10.36 -6.90
CA CYS A 388 7.25 8.95 -7.09
C CYS A 388 7.61 8.20 -5.80
N VAL A 389 6.72 7.31 -5.39
CA VAL A 389 6.89 6.42 -4.25
C VAL A 389 7.15 5.01 -4.76
N VAL A 390 8.12 4.32 -4.17
CA VAL A 390 8.42 2.91 -4.46
C VAL A 390 8.38 2.11 -3.17
N LYS A 391 7.54 1.09 -3.12
CA LYS A 391 7.52 0.08 -2.07
C LYS A 391 8.25 -1.17 -2.53
N ILE A 392 9.08 -1.74 -1.66
CA ILE A 392 9.72 -3.05 -1.87
C ILE A 392 9.49 -3.92 -0.63
N PRO A 393 9.05 -5.19 -0.78
CA PRO A 393 8.92 -6.10 0.34
C PRO A 393 10.28 -6.50 0.93
N ARG A 394 10.28 -6.90 2.19
CA ARG A 394 11.42 -7.50 2.88
C ARG A 394 11.18 -8.99 3.08
N TRP A 395 12.20 -9.78 2.76
CA TRP A 395 12.20 -11.22 2.95
C TRP A 395 13.31 -11.67 3.89
N ASP A 396 13.03 -12.71 4.66
CA ASP A 396 13.99 -13.40 5.53
C ASP A 396 14.08 -14.90 5.19
N LEU A 397 13.89 -15.25 3.91
CA LEU A 397 13.81 -16.63 3.42
C LEU A 397 15.10 -17.44 3.68
N SER A 398 16.26 -16.77 3.76
CA SER A 398 17.54 -17.40 4.09
C SER A 398 17.58 -18.05 5.48
N LYS A 399 16.69 -17.64 6.40
CA LYS A 399 16.54 -18.27 7.73
C LYS A 399 15.84 -19.64 7.65
N PHE A 400 15.23 -19.99 6.51
CA PHE A 400 14.43 -21.20 6.34
C PHE A 400 14.98 -22.09 5.21
N THR A 401 15.87 -23.02 5.56
CA THR A 401 16.56 -23.90 4.58
C THR A 401 15.64 -24.84 3.78
N ARG A 402 14.42 -25.09 4.26
CA ARG A 402 13.43 -25.98 3.63
C ARG A 402 12.30 -25.24 2.91
N VAL A 403 12.36 -23.91 2.84
CA VAL A 403 11.35 -23.09 2.20
C VAL A 403 11.88 -22.62 0.85
N SER A 404 11.03 -22.71 -0.19
CA SER A 404 11.37 -22.21 -1.52
C SER A 404 11.51 -20.69 -1.52
N THR A 405 12.57 -20.18 -2.15
CA THR A 405 12.82 -18.75 -2.39
C THR A 405 11.96 -18.15 -3.50
N LYS A 406 11.24 -18.99 -4.26
CA LYS A 406 10.29 -18.52 -5.28
C LYS A 406 9.15 -17.74 -4.63
N ILE A 407 8.83 -16.58 -5.17
CA ILE A 407 7.68 -15.75 -4.76
C ILE A 407 6.55 -15.91 -5.78
N GLY A 408 5.33 -15.55 -5.40
CA GLY A 408 4.14 -15.77 -6.23
C GLY A 408 2.90 -15.24 -5.53
N SER A 409 1.75 -15.86 -5.74
CA SER A 409 0.46 -15.41 -5.21
C SER A 409 0.29 -15.56 -3.68
N SER A 410 1.18 -16.27 -2.99
CA SER A 410 1.17 -16.41 -1.53
C SER A 410 2.29 -15.59 -0.92
N MET A 411 1.92 -14.70 0.01
CA MET A 411 2.90 -13.89 0.73
C MET A 411 3.88 -14.73 1.56
N LYS A 412 5.12 -14.26 1.58
CA LYS A 412 6.28 -14.75 2.34
C LYS A 412 7.14 -13.60 2.89
N SER A 413 6.92 -12.37 2.43
CA SER A 413 7.54 -11.16 2.95
C SER A 413 7.13 -10.95 4.41
N VAL A 414 8.07 -10.43 5.20
CA VAL A 414 7.95 -10.26 6.66
C VAL A 414 7.84 -8.79 7.07
N GLY A 415 7.85 -7.90 6.08
CA GLY A 415 7.73 -6.45 6.21
C GLY A 415 7.92 -5.79 4.85
N GLU A 416 7.92 -4.47 4.83
CA GLU A 416 8.11 -3.69 3.61
C GLU A 416 8.77 -2.34 3.91
N VAL A 417 9.34 -1.74 2.87
CA VAL A 417 9.88 -0.38 2.90
C VAL A 417 9.16 0.47 1.90
N MET A 418 9.16 1.77 2.15
CA MET A 418 8.71 2.76 1.18
C MET A 418 9.82 3.80 1.00
N ALA A 419 10.07 4.24 -0.23
CA ALA A 419 11.01 5.30 -0.51
C ALA A 419 10.40 6.32 -1.46
N ILE A 420 10.82 7.57 -1.31
CA ILE A 420 10.28 8.72 -2.04
C ILE A 420 11.41 9.40 -2.82
N GLY A 421 11.14 9.74 -4.07
CA GLY A 421 12.05 10.49 -4.94
C GLY A 421 11.30 11.15 -6.09
N ARG A 422 11.86 12.16 -6.72
CA ARG A 422 11.19 12.85 -7.86
C ARG A 422 11.49 12.21 -9.22
N LYS A 423 12.19 11.07 -9.18
CA LYS A 423 12.40 10.15 -10.30
C LYS A 423 12.23 8.72 -9.79
N PHE A 424 11.74 7.84 -10.66
CA PHE A 424 11.65 6.41 -10.34
C PHE A 424 13.02 5.85 -9.95
N GLU A 425 14.09 6.19 -10.69
CA GLU A 425 15.44 5.71 -10.39
C GLU A 425 15.89 6.09 -8.97
N GLU A 426 15.58 7.33 -8.54
CA GLU A 426 15.89 7.83 -7.21
C GLU A 426 15.17 7.04 -6.11
N ALA A 427 13.84 6.94 -6.22
CA ALA A 427 13.01 6.21 -5.25
C ALA A 427 13.36 4.71 -5.22
N PHE A 428 13.56 4.09 -6.39
CA PHE A 428 13.87 2.67 -6.52
C PHE A 428 15.20 2.29 -5.87
N GLN A 429 16.26 3.08 -6.08
CA GLN A 429 17.56 2.80 -5.45
C GLN A 429 17.54 3.02 -3.93
N LYS A 430 16.84 4.04 -3.43
CA LYS A 430 16.62 4.22 -1.99
C LYS A 430 15.89 3.02 -1.39
N ALA A 431 14.79 2.59 -2.01
CA ALA A 431 14.02 1.45 -1.52
C ALA A 431 14.87 0.17 -1.45
N LEU A 432 15.71 -0.10 -2.45
CA LEU A 432 16.61 -1.26 -2.42
C LEU A 432 17.59 -1.24 -1.23
N ARG A 433 18.12 -0.06 -0.86
CA ARG A 433 18.98 0.11 0.31
C ARG A 433 18.23 -0.05 1.63
N MET A 434 16.98 0.41 1.68
CA MET A 434 16.13 0.29 2.86
C MET A 434 15.75 -1.18 3.15
N VAL A 435 15.65 -2.04 2.13
CA VAL A 435 15.31 -3.46 2.31
C VAL A 435 16.42 -4.26 3.00
N ASP A 436 17.69 -3.99 2.69
CA ASP A 436 18.82 -4.75 3.23
C ASP A 436 20.06 -3.87 3.33
N GLU A 437 20.61 -3.74 4.53
CA GLU A 437 21.81 -2.94 4.83
C GLU A 437 23.07 -3.38 4.03
N ASN A 438 23.07 -4.61 3.50
CA ASN A 438 24.16 -5.12 2.68
C ASN A 438 24.01 -4.76 1.20
N VAL A 439 22.86 -4.22 0.79
CA VAL A 439 22.57 -3.80 -0.58
C VAL A 439 22.82 -2.31 -0.67
N ASN A 440 23.69 -1.89 -1.59
CA ASN A 440 23.98 -0.46 -1.77
C ASN A 440 23.04 0.20 -2.81
N GLY A 441 22.21 -0.57 -3.51
CA GLY A 441 21.21 -0.11 -4.49
C GLY A 441 21.04 -1.15 -5.61
N PHE A 442 20.74 -0.74 -6.84
CA PHE A 442 20.54 -1.66 -7.97
C PHE A 442 21.87 -2.15 -8.55
N ASP A 443 22.48 -3.12 -7.86
CA ASP A 443 23.86 -3.59 -8.10
C ASP A 443 23.89 -4.85 -9.00
N PRO A 444 24.55 -4.81 -10.18
CA PRO A 444 24.63 -5.94 -11.10
C PRO A 444 25.60 -7.04 -10.68
N TYR A 445 26.38 -6.86 -9.61
CA TYR A 445 27.42 -7.79 -9.19
C TYR A 445 27.01 -8.71 -8.03
N LEU A 446 25.83 -8.48 -7.44
CA LEU A 446 25.32 -9.30 -6.32
C LEU A 446 24.83 -10.68 -6.75
N ARG A 447 24.40 -10.84 -8.00
CA ARG A 447 23.91 -12.10 -8.57
C ARG A 447 24.47 -12.30 -9.96
N GLN A 448 24.43 -13.55 -10.41
CA GLN A 448 24.74 -13.90 -11.80
C GLN A 448 23.45 -13.91 -12.63
N VAL A 449 23.60 -13.77 -13.95
CA VAL A 449 22.48 -13.90 -14.88
C VAL A 449 21.90 -15.30 -14.78
N CYS A 450 20.59 -15.37 -14.60
CA CYS A 450 19.84 -16.61 -14.51
C CYS A 450 18.45 -16.42 -15.15
N ASP A 451 18.26 -16.90 -16.38
CA ASP A 451 16.99 -16.75 -17.10
C ASP A 451 15.82 -17.41 -16.35
N ASP A 452 16.09 -18.48 -15.59
CA ASP A 452 15.07 -19.17 -14.80
C ASP A 452 14.57 -18.30 -13.64
N GLU A 453 15.44 -17.58 -12.92
CA GLU A 453 15.02 -16.65 -11.86
C GLU A 453 14.35 -15.37 -12.40
N LEU A 454 14.59 -15.01 -13.67
CA LEU A 454 13.86 -13.93 -14.33
C LEU A 454 12.42 -14.35 -14.68
N LYS A 455 12.23 -15.60 -15.10
CA LYS A 455 10.91 -16.19 -15.43
C LYS A 455 10.11 -16.63 -14.20
N GLU A 456 10.80 -17.20 -13.23
CA GLU A 456 10.27 -17.69 -11.96
C GLU A 456 10.78 -16.80 -10.84
N PRO A 457 9.99 -15.80 -10.42
CA PRO A 457 10.46 -14.72 -9.56
C PRO A 457 10.93 -15.26 -8.20
N THR A 458 12.02 -14.69 -7.69
CA THR A 458 12.59 -14.94 -6.35
C THR A 458 12.73 -13.63 -5.58
N ASP A 459 13.02 -13.70 -4.29
CA ASP A 459 13.36 -12.53 -3.44
C ASP A 459 14.63 -11.77 -3.92
N LYS A 460 15.35 -12.31 -4.92
CA LYS A 460 16.58 -11.72 -5.48
C LYS A 460 16.48 -11.41 -6.97
N ARG A 461 15.29 -11.53 -7.58
CA ARG A 461 15.03 -11.31 -9.02
C ARG A 461 15.61 -10.00 -9.54
N MET A 462 15.47 -8.90 -8.77
CA MET A 462 15.94 -7.58 -9.21
C MET A 462 17.46 -7.53 -9.41
N PHE A 463 18.25 -8.27 -8.62
CA PHE A 463 19.70 -8.31 -8.80
C PHE A 463 20.12 -9.21 -9.97
N VAL A 464 19.33 -10.24 -10.27
CA VAL A 464 19.49 -11.03 -11.51
C VAL A 464 19.17 -10.16 -12.73
N LEU A 465 18.16 -9.31 -12.63
CA LEU A 465 17.79 -8.34 -13.68
C LEU A 465 18.90 -7.30 -13.89
N ALA A 466 19.47 -6.76 -12.81
CA ALA A 466 20.62 -5.86 -12.89
C ALA A 466 21.81 -6.53 -13.60
N ALA A 467 22.15 -7.77 -13.22
CA ALA A 467 23.20 -8.55 -13.86
C ALA A 467 22.93 -8.79 -15.36
N ALA A 468 21.68 -9.08 -15.73
CA ALA A 468 21.27 -9.32 -17.11
C ALA A 468 21.39 -8.05 -17.97
N LEU A 469 20.97 -6.90 -17.45
CA LEU A 469 21.19 -5.60 -18.09
C LEU A 469 22.68 -5.32 -18.29
N LYS A 470 23.51 -5.57 -17.28
CA LYS A 470 24.97 -5.40 -17.37
C LYS A 470 25.61 -6.34 -18.39
N ALA A 471 25.07 -7.54 -18.54
CA ALA A 471 25.48 -8.51 -19.55
C ALA A 471 24.97 -8.19 -20.97
N GLY A 472 24.25 -7.08 -21.16
CA GLY A 472 23.80 -6.60 -22.47
C GLY A 472 22.46 -7.17 -22.95
N TYR A 473 21.61 -7.67 -22.04
CA TYR A 473 20.26 -8.09 -22.42
C TYR A 473 19.43 -6.89 -22.86
N THR A 474 18.62 -7.06 -23.91
CA THR A 474 17.72 -6.01 -24.38
C THR A 474 16.49 -5.90 -23.48
N VAL A 475 15.84 -4.73 -23.50
CA VAL A 475 14.59 -4.50 -22.75
C VAL A 475 13.50 -5.47 -23.20
N GLU A 476 13.42 -5.78 -24.50
CA GLU A 476 12.44 -6.72 -25.06
C GLU A 476 12.68 -8.14 -24.53
N LYS A 477 13.94 -8.61 -24.51
CA LYS A 477 14.27 -9.90 -23.92
C LYS A 477 13.86 -9.96 -22.45
N LEU A 478 14.14 -8.91 -21.69
CA LEU A 478 13.78 -8.85 -20.26
C LEU A 478 12.27 -8.78 -20.05
N TYR A 479 11.53 -8.06 -20.91
CA TYR A 479 10.07 -8.07 -20.90
C TYR A 479 9.53 -9.48 -21.15
N ASP A 480 10.08 -10.22 -22.11
CA ASP A 480 9.64 -11.58 -22.39
C ASP A 480 9.88 -12.56 -21.25
N LEU A 481 11.02 -12.41 -20.56
CA LEU A 481 11.35 -13.21 -19.40
C LEU A 481 10.52 -12.84 -18.18
N THR A 482 10.29 -11.54 -17.95
CA THR A 482 9.80 -11.06 -16.65
C THR A 482 8.35 -10.60 -16.66
N LYS A 483 7.87 -10.13 -17.81
CA LYS A 483 6.61 -9.38 -18.02
C LYS A 483 6.50 -8.07 -17.22
N ILE A 484 7.62 -7.58 -16.67
CA ILE A 484 7.73 -6.22 -16.11
C ILE A 484 7.65 -5.23 -17.28
N ASP A 485 6.81 -4.19 -17.16
CA ASP A 485 6.61 -3.21 -18.22
C ASP A 485 7.94 -2.58 -18.69
N CYS A 486 8.08 -2.41 -20.01
CA CYS A 486 9.28 -1.88 -20.66
C CYS A 486 9.68 -0.51 -20.11
N TRP A 487 8.74 0.31 -19.63
CA TRP A 487 9.05 1.58 -19.00
C TRP A 487 9.95 1.39 -17.77
N PHE A 488 9.59 0.49 -16.85
CA PHE A 488 10.40 0.21 -15.65
C PHE A 488 11.75 -0.38 -16.03
N LEU A 489 11.77 -1.33 -16.97
CA LEU A 489 13.01 -1.95 -17.47
C LEU A 489 13.95 -0.91 -18.09
N GLN A 490 13.42 0.07 -18.83
CA GLN A 490 14.22 1.15 -19.40
C GLN A 490 14.78 2.07 -18.30
N LYS A 491 14.02 2.35 -17.24
CA LYS A 491 14.51 3.13 -16.09
C LYS A 491 15.61 2.37 -15.32
N MET A 492 15.43 1.08 -15.11
CA MET A 492 16.47 0.21 -14.53
C MET A 492 17.72 0.16 -15.42
N LYS A 493 17.55 0.12 -16.74
CA LYS A 493 18.66 0.20 -17.70
C LYS A 493 19.43 1.51 -17.57
N ASN A 494 18.75 2.65 -17.39
CA ASN A 494 19.43 3.94 -17.17
C ASN A 494 20.43 3.85 -16.01
N ILE A 495 20.04 3.22 -14.90
CA ILE A 495 20.91 3.02 -13.73
C ILE A 495 22.15 2.20 -14.11
N ILE A 496 21.97 1.08 -14.81
CA ILE A 496 23.10 0.22 -15.21
C ILE A 496 24.01 0.90 -16.23
N ASP A 497 23.45 1.63 -17.20
CA ASP A 497 24.22 2.39 -18.17
C ASP A 497 25.08 3.44 -17.46
N TYR A 498 24.50 4.17 -16.50
CA TYR A 498 25.22 5.19 -15.75
C TYR A 498 26.27 4.61 -14.81
N SER A 499 26.01 3.46 -14.18
CA SER A 499 27.03 2.73 -13.41
C SER A 499 28.24 2.36 -14.27
N SER A 500 27.99 1.98 -15.54
CA SER A 500 29.06 1.65 -16.49
C SER A 500 29.86 2.88 -16.90
N ILE A 501 29.25 4.06 -16.97
CA ILE A 501 29.97 5.33 -17.16
C ILE A 501 30.86 5.60 -15.94
N LEU A 502 30.33 5.51 -14.71
CA LEU A 502 31.09 5.72 -13.48
C LEU A 502 32.32 4.80 -13.39
N GLU A 503 32.20 3.54 -13.80
CA GLU A 503 33.32 2.58 -13.81
C GLU A 503 34.47 2.97 -14.77
N THR A 504 34.21 3.84 -15.76
CA THR A 504 35.27 4.39 -16.62
C THR A 504 36.01 5.57 -16.00
N LEU A 505 35.47 6.13 -14.92
CA LEU A 505 36.01 7.29 -14.21
C LEU A 505 36.79 6.84 -12.97
N ASN A 506 37.55 7.77 -12.40
CA ASN A 506 38.20 7.63 -11.10
C ASN A 506 37.77 8.81 -10.21
N GLN A 507 37.83 8.64 -8.89
CA GLN A 507 37.35 9.64 -7.93
C GLN A 507 37.85 11.08 -8.17
N PRO A 508 39.16 11.34 -8.43
CA PRO A 508 39.65 12.70 -8.70
C PRO A 508 39.07 13.35 -9.96
N ASN A 509 38.54 12.55 -10.89
CA ASN A 509 38.00 13.02 -12.17
C ASN A 509 36.48 13.21 -12.14
N LEU A 510 35.80 12.90 -11.04
CA LEU A 510 34.37 13.11 -10.91
C LEU A 510 34.06 14.61 -10.88
N SER A 511 33.34 15.07 -11.90
CA SER A 511 32.87 16.45 -11.97
C SER A 511 31.60 16.66 -11.14
N TYR A 512 31.23 17.93 -10.94
CA TYR A 512 29.93 18.30 -10.38
C TYR A 512 28.76 17.64 -11.13
N GLY A 513 28.83 17.63 -12.47
CA GLY A 513 27.77 17.05 -13.31
C GLY A 513 27.65 15.54 -13.11
N ASP A 514 28.78 14.83 -13.03
CA ASP A 514 28.80 13.37 -12.85
C ASP A 514 28.16 12.97 -11.51
N LEU A 515 28.54 13.69 -10.44
CA LEU A 515 27.99 13.47 -9.10
C LEU A 515 26.52 13.84 -9.04
N LEU A 516 26.14 15.04 -9.48
CA LEU A 516 24.74 15.49 -9.43
C LEU A 516 23.83 14.52 -10.19
N GLN A 517 24.21 14.08 -11.38
CA GLN A 517 23.42 13.13 -12.16
C GLN A 517 23.35 11.76 -11.46
N ALA A 518 24.44 11.27 -10.86
CA ALA A 518 24.42 10.05 -10.05
C ALA A 518 23.41 10.18 -8.89
N LYS A 519 23.51 11.26 -8.12
CA LYS A 519 22.64 11.50 -6.95
C LYS A 519 21.17 11.67 -7.36
N GLN A 520 20.90 12.35 -8.47
CA GLN A 520 19.55 12.49 -9.04
C GLN A 520 18.92 11.17 -9.51
N MET A 521 19.75 10.16 -9.80
CA MET A 521 19.31 8.79 -10.10
C MET A 521 19.29 7.89 -8.84
N GLY A 522 19.57 8.43 -7.66
CA GLY A 522 19.52 7.71 -6.39
C GLY A 522 20.77 6.91 -6.02
N PHE A 523 21.90 7.10 -6.69
CA PHE A 523 23.14 6.41 -6.30
C PHE A 523 23.61 6.88 -4.93
N SER A 524 23.89 5.95 -4.01
CA SER A 524 24.55 6.27 -2.74
C SER A 524 26.03 6.61 -2.97
N ASP A 525 26.62 7.36 -2.05
CA ASP A 525 28.04 7.67 -2.01
C ASP A 525 28.86 6.38 -1.95
N LYS A 526 28.35 5.35 -1.26
CA LYS A 526 28.94 4.00 -1.20
C LYS A 526 28.89 3.25 -2.55
N GLN A 527 27.82 3.38 -3.33
CA GLN A 527 27.76 2.84 -4.69
C GLN A 527 28.72 3.57 -5.64
N ILE A 528 28.72 4.90 -5.61
CA ILE A 528 29.64 5.68 -6.46
C ILE A 528 31.08 5.29 -6.14
N ALA A 529 31.41 5.20 -4.84
CA ALA A 529 32.73 4.80 -4.37
C ALA A 529 33.16 3.42 -4.89
N SER A 530 32.26 2.43 -4.94
CA SER A 530 32.61 1.11 -5.46
C SER A 530 32.93 1.14 -6.96
N PHE A 531 32.19 1.92 -7.76
CA PHE A 531 32.43 2.04 -9.20
C PHE A 531 33.73 2.79 -9.54
N VAL A 532 34.06 3.85 -8.79
CA VAL A 532 35.29 4.65 -9.03
C VAL A 532 36.49 4.23 -8.18
N LYS A 533 36.41 3.09 -7.49
CA LYS A 533 37.46 2.52 -6.62
C LYS A 533 37.94 3.49 -5.53
N SER A 534 36.99 4.05 -4.81
CA SER A 534 37.21 5.00 -3.70
C SER A 534 36.53 4.53 -2.42
N THR A 535 36.44 5.41 -1.42
CA THR A 535 35.70 5.21 -0.17
C THR A 535 34.46 6.11 -0.12
N GLU A 536 33.43 5.66 0.61
CA GLU A 536 32.19 6.42 0.84
C GLU A 536 32.49 7.83 1.37
N LEU A 537 33.39 7.96 2.35
CA LEU A 537 33.78 9.25 2.91
C LEU A 537 34.45 10.19 1.90
N ALA A 538 35.31 9.67 1.02
CA ALA A 538 35.97 10.50 0.01
C ALA A 538 34.96 11.03 -1.02
N ILE A 539 33.98 10.22 -1.44
CA ILE A 539 32.90 10.66 -2.31
C ILE A 539 32.04 11.70 -1.63
N ARG A 540 31.66 11.48 -0.36
CA ARG A 540 30.88 12.44 0.43
C ARG A 540 31.59 13.79 0.53
N MET A 541 32.87 13.80 0.90
CA MET A 541 33.65 15.05 1.01
C MET A 541 33.70 15.80 -0.31
N GLN A 542 34.01 15.11 -1.41
CA GLN A 542 34.04 15.72 -2.74
C GLN A 542 32.68 16.27 -3.17
N ARG A 543 31.60 15.55 -2.84
CA ARG A 543 30.22 15.95 -3.08
C ARG A 543 29.88 17.25 -2.32
N GLU A 544 30.27 17.35 -1.05
CA GLU A 544 30.10 18.55 -0.21
C GLU A 544 30.95 19.73 -0.72
N GLU A 545 32.22 19.50 -1.08
CA GLU A 545 33.13 20.52 -1.63
C GLU A 545 32.60 21.13 -2.95
N LEU A 546 31.95 20.30 -3.77
CA LEU A 546 31.33 20.73 -5.03
C LEU A 546 29.91 21.28 -4.85
N GLY A 547 29.35 21.28 -3.63
CA GLY A 547 28.00 21.79 -3.36
C GLY A 547 26.87 20.92 -3.91
N VAL A 548 27.09 19.61 -4.05
CA VAL A 548 26.08 18.64 -4.48
C VAL A 548 25.39 18.06 -3.23
N THR A 549 24.43 18.79 -2.67
CA THR A 549 23.69 18.38 -1.47
C THR A 549 22.21 18.15 -1.79
N PRO A 550 21.51 17.29 -1.03
CA PRO A 550 20.08 17.09 -1.24
C PRO A 550 19.27 18.26 -0.68
N PHE A 551 18.03 18.40 -1.14
CA PHE A 551 17.06 19.36 -0.62
C PHE A 551 15.92 18.64 0.09
N VAL A 552 15.34 19.31 1.08
CA VAL A 552 14.22 18.80 1.88
C VAL A 552 12.91 19.25 1.25
N LYS A 553 12.01 18.30 0.99
CA LYS A 553 10.72 18.53 0.36
C LYS A 553 9.57 18.04 1.21
N GLN A 554 8.44 18.75 1.16
CA GLN A 554 7.22 18.41 1.88
C GLN A 554 6.32 17.47 1.08
N ILE A 555 5.61 16.62 1.80
CA ILE A 555 4.45 15.85 1.32
C ILE A 555 3.22 16.65 1.76
N ASP A 556 2.51 17.21 0.78
CA ASP A 556 1.44 18.19 1.02
C ASP A 556 0.05 17.72 0.58
N THR A 557 -0.08 16.51 0.03
CA THR A 557 -1.28 15.90 -0.58
C THR A 557 -1.76 16.53 -1.89
N VAL A 558 -1.26 17.71 -2.30
CA VAL A 558 -1.83 18.54 -3.37
C VAL A 558 -0.82 19.09 -4.38
N ALA A 559 0.41 18.58 -4.38
CA ALA A 559 1.48 18.98 -5.30
C ALA A 559 1.69 20.51 -5.32
N ALA A 560 1.82 21.10 -4.13
CA ALA A 560 2.01 22.52 -3.87
C ALA A 560 0.87 23.47 -4.32
N GLU A 561 -0.34 22.95 -4.62
CA GLU A 561 -1.52 23.80 -4.84
C GLU A 561 -1.83 24.65 -3.59
N TRP A 562 -1.66 24.05 -2.41
CA TRP A 562 -1.79 24.70 -1.11
C TRP A 562 -0.55 24.44 -0.26
N PRO A 563 -0.14 25.40 0.60
CA PRO A 563 0.98 25.18 1.51
C PRO A 563 0.64 24.07 2.53
N ALA A 564 1.62 23.21 2.82
CA ALA A 564 1.53 22.25 3.90
C ALA A 564 1.78 22.93 5.26
N TYR A 565 0.91 22.62 6.23
CA TYR A 565 1.08 22.95 7.64
C TYR A 565 1.96 21.92 8.36
N THR A 566 1.95 20.67 7.89
CA THR A 566 2.73 19.57 8.48
C THR A 566 4.13 19.47 7.88
N ASN A 567 5.11 19.08 8.69
CA ASN A 567 6.47 18.78 8.23
C ASN A 567 6.63 17.27 8.00
N TYR A 568 5.90 16.75 7.02
CA TYR A 568 6.10 15.40 6.51
C TYR A 568 7.04 15.47 5.30
N LEU A 569 8.22 14.86 5.40
CA LEU A 569 9.38 15.23 4.59
C LEU A 569 10.06 14.04 3.92
N TYR A 570 10.69 14.32 2.79
CA TYR A 570 11.70 13.47 2.15
C TYR A 570 12.84 14.34 1.63
N ILE A 571 13.99 13.74 1.29
CA ILE A 571 15.09 14.48 0.67
C ILE A 571 15.28 14.09 -0.80
N THR A 572 15.70 15.02 -1.64
CA THR A 572 15.91 14.74 -3.07
C THR A 572 17.00 15.63 -3.69
N TYR A 573 17.71 15.08 -4.67
CA TYR A 573 18.65 15.82 -5.50
C TYR A 573 18.00 16.44 -6.75
N ASN A 574 16.72 16.16 -6.98
CA ASN A 574 15.92 16.67 -8.10
C ASN A 574 15.14 17.95 -7.68
N ALA A 575 15.83 18.88 -7.02
CA ALA A 575 15.29 20.12 -6.49
C ALA A 575 16.36 21.23 -6.50
N ILE A 576 15.93 22.46 -6.21
CA ILE A 576 16.80 23.66 -6.19
C ILE A 576 16.75 24.44 -4.87
N SER A 577 15.82 24.09 -3.97
CA SER A 577 15.63 24.74 -2.67
C SER A 577 14.92 23.79 -1.70
N HIS A 578 15.07 24.05 -0.39
CA HIS A 578 14.27 23.41 0.65
C HIS A 578 12.86 24.03 0.71
N ASP A 579 11.88 23.27 1.20
CA ASP A 579 10.53 23.77 1.49
C ASP A 579 10.41 24.32 2.91
N LEU A 580 11.45 24.17 3.73
CA LEU A 580 11.49 24.53 5.13
C LEU A 580 12.65 25.47 5.46
N GLU A 581 12.48 26.18 6.58
CA GLU A 581 13.56 26.84 7.30
C GLU A 581 14.07 25.96 8.44
N PHE A 582 15.36 26.06 8.78
CA PHE A 582 16.04 25.23 9.80
C PHE A 582 16.50 26.08 10.99
N THR A 583 15.56 26.80 11.60
CA THR A 583 15.85 27.79 12.67
C THR A 583 15.57 27.27 14.08
N GLU A 584 14.93 26.11 14.21
CA GLU A 584 14.47 25.57 15.50
C GLU A 584 15.32 24.40 15.97
N GLU A 585 15.52 24.32 17.29
CA GLU A 585 16.26 23.23 17.91
C GLU A 585 15.38 21.98 18.05
N HIS A 586 15.86 20.85 17.52
CA HIS A 586 15.19 19.55 17.58
C HIS A 586 16.09 18.49 18.22
N ILE A 587 15.48 17.39 18.65
CA ILE A 587 16.14 16.13 19.00
C ILE A 587 15.77 15.08 17.95
N MET A 588 16.77 14.43 17.35
CA MET A 588 16.57 13.41 16.35
C MET A 588 16.38 12.03 17.00
N VAL A 589 15.39 11.27 16.53
CA VAL A 589 15.11 9.89 16.92
C VAL A 589 15.14 9.04 15.65
N LEU A 590 15.95 7.99 15.64
CA LEU A 590 15.96 7.02 14.55
C LEU A 590 14.96 5.91 14.83
N GLY A 591 14.15 5.57 13.84
CA GLY A 591 13.18 4.49 13.92
C GLY A 591 13.80 3.10 13.76
N SER A 592 12.95 2.08 13.76
CA SER A 592 13.35 0.68 13.64
C SER A 592 13.75 0.25 12.23
N GLY A 593 13.39 1.04 11.20
CA GLY A 593 13.47 0.60 9.82
C GLY A 593 12.46 -0.51 9.50
N VAL A 594 12.82 -1.35 8.53
CA VAL A 594 11.95 -2.43 8.05
C VAL A 594 11.77 -3.54 9.07
N TYR A 595 10.53 -4.02 9.22
CA TYR A 595 10.28 -5.22 10.00
C TYR A 595 10.91 -6.46 9.37
N ARG A 596 11.47 -7.30 10.24
CA ARG A 596 12.11 -8.57 9.90
C ARG A 596 12.07 -9.52 11.09
N ILE A 597 12.39 -10.79 10.88
CA ILE A 597 12.36 -11.75 11.99
C ILE A 597 13.41 -11.36 13.03
N GLY A 598 12.96 -11.02 14.24
CA GLY A 598 13.80 -10.53 15.34
C GLY A 598 13.84 -9.00 15.48
N SER A 599 13.16 -8.25 14.60
CA SER A 599 12.94 -6.81 14.74
C SER A 599 11.58 -6.43 14.17
N SER A 600 10.59 -6.24 15.05
CA SER A 600 9.21 -5.98 14.68
C SER A 600 8.66 -4.73 15.41
N VAL A 601 7.33 -4.67 15.60
CA VAL A 601 6.59 -3.52 16.12
C VAL A 601 7.05 -3.07 17.51
N GLU A 602 7.68 -3.94 18.30
CA GLU A 602 8.24 -3.57 19.61
C GLU A 602 9.26 -2.43 19.53
N PHE A 603 10.06 -2.35 18.46
CA PHE A 603 11.02 -1.25 18.28
C PHE A 603 10.33 0.04 17.84
N ASP A 604 9.24 -0.09 17.08
CA ASP A 604 8.39 1.07 16.75
C ASP A 604 7.72 1.63 18.01
N TRP A 605 7.23 0.74 18.88
CA TRP A 605 6.66 1.11 20.17
C TRP A 605 7.66 1.87 21.05
N CYS A 606 8.91 1.41 21.11
CA CYS A 606 9.99 2.13 21.79
C CYS A 606 10.22 3.53 21.20
N ALA A 607 10.30 3.65 19.88
CA ALA A 607 10.56 4.92 19.21
C ALA A 607 9.39 5.92 19.40
N VAL A 608 8.14 5.46 19.27
CA VAL A 608 6.95 6.27 19.53
C VAL A 608 6.84 6.66 21.01
N GLY A 609 7.17 5.75 21.93
CA GLY A 609 7.27 6.05 23.36
C GLY A 609 8.29 7.16 23.65
N CYS A 610 9.46 7.11 22.99
CA CYS A 610 10.48 8.14 23.08
C CYS A 610 9.98 9.49 22.56
N LEU A 611 9.37 9.54 21.37
CA LEU A 611 8.79 10.76 20.80
C LEU A 611 7.76 11.40 21.73
N ARG A 612 6.85 10.59 22.28
CA ARG A 612 5.83 11.08 23.23
C ARG A 612 6.46 11.68 24.47
N GLU A 613 7.52 11.06 24.99
CA GLU A 613 8.15 11.56 26.22
C GLU A 613 9.01 12.80 25.98
N LEU A 614 9.66 12.92 24.83
CA LEU A 614 10.29 14.16 24.40
C LEU A 614 9.27 15.30 24.27
N ARG A 615 8.09 15.02 23.68
CA ARG A 615 6.98 15.98 23.61
C ARG A 615 6.49 16.39 25.00
N ASN A 616 6.36 15.45 25.95
CA ASN A 616 6.01 15.75 27.34
C ASN A 616 7.06 16.62 28.07
N LEU A 617 8.32 16.52 27.65
CA LEU A 617 9.43 17.37 28.10
C LEU A 617 9.52 18.70 27.33
N ASN A 618 8.52 19.03 26.50
CA ASN A 618 8.48 20.20 25.62
C ASN A 618 9.69 20.31 24.70
N LYS A 619 10.19 19.17 24.20
CA LYS A 619 11.25 19.10 23.19
C LYS A 619 10.65 18.85 21.82
N LYS A 620 11.14 19.60 20.82
CA LYS A 620 10.81 19.34 19.42
C LYS A 620 11.59 18.15 18.90
N THR A 621 10.98 17.40 18.01
CA THR A 621 11.43 16.07 17.60
C THR A 621 11.55 15.95 16.09
N ILE A 622 12.62 15.30 15.65
CA ILE A 622 12.78 14.81 14.28
C ILE A 622 12.72 13.28 14.33
N MET A 623 11.79 12.66 13.59
CA MET A 623 11.77 11.22 13.37
C MET A 623 12.37 10.90 11.99
N VAL A 624 13.26 9.92 11.92
CA VAL A 624 13.76 9.35 10.65
C VAL A 624 13.44 7.87 10.61
N ASN A 625 12.52 7.47 9.72
CA ASN A 625 12.15 6.08 9.51
C ASN A 625 11.55 5.88 8.11
N TYR A 626 11.49 4.64 7.61
CA TYR A 626 11.07 4.34 6.24
C TYR A 626 10.09 3.16 6.12
N ASN A 627 9.55 2.68 7.23
CA ASN A 627 8.59 1.59 7.24
C ASN A 627 7.16 2.16 7.19
N PRO A 628 6.38 1.88 6.13
CA PRO A 628 5.06 2.49 5.94
C PRO A 628 3.98 1.92 6.87
N GLU A 629 4.23 0.77 7.50
CA GLU A 629 3.28 0.11 8.40
C GLU A 629 3.22 0.75 9.79
N THR A 630 4.11 1.69 10.11
CA THR A 630 4.39 2.08 11.50
C THR A 630 3.66 3.32 11.97
N VAL A 631 3.53 3.44 13.30
CA VAL A 631 3.04 4.66 13.93
C VAL A 631 4.15 5.70 14.00
N SER A 632 5.43 5.32 14.08
CA SER A 632 6.52 6.32 14.01
C SER A 632 6.54 7.13 12.72
N THR A 633 6.12 6.55 11.59
CA THR A 633 6.03 7.25 10.31
C THR A 633 4.68 7.94 10.11
N ASP A 634 3.93 8.16 11.18
CA ASP A 634 2.78 9.04 11.19
C ASP A 634 3.24 10.48 11.50
N TYR A 635 2.95 11.43 10.61
CA TYR A 635 3.43 12.80 10.73
C TYR A 635 2.92 13.50 11.99
N ASP A 636 1.87 12.99 12.63
CA ASP A 636 1.35 13.52 13.91
C ASP A 636 2.24 13.16 15.12
N MET A 637 3.16 12.20 14.98
CA MET A 637 3.99 11.71 16.10
C MET A 637 5.23 12.56 16.37
N SER A 638 5.70 13.35 15.42
CA SER A 638 6.90 14.19 15.55
C SER A 638 6.70 15.57 14.92
N ASP A 639 7.50 16.56 15.32
CA ASP A 639 7.44 17.91 14.76
C ASP A 639 7.96 17.96 13.31
N ARG A 640 8.90 17.07 12.98
CA ARG A 640 9.40 16.81 11.62
C ARG A 640 9.55 15.30 11.42
N LEU A 641 8.90 14.77 10.39
CA LEU A 641 9.04 13.37 9.99
C LEU A 641 9.79 13.30 8.67
N TYR A 642 10.98 12.70 8.67
CA TYR A 642 11.70 12.33 7.46
C TYR A 642 11.41 10.88 7.12
N PHE A 643 10.69 10.66 6.02
CA PHE A 643 10.48 9.33 5.45
C PHE A 643 11.70 8.93 4.62
N GLU A 644 12.80 8.60 5.29
CA GLU A 644 14.11 8.48 4.67
C GLU A 644 14.93 7.30 5.19
N GLU A 645 15.94 6.94 4.39
CA GLU A 645 16.86 5.85 4.65
C GLU A 645 17.64 6.07 5.96
N ILE A 646 17.72 5.02 6.79
CA ILE A 646 18.55 5.05 8.01
C ILE A 646 19.94 4.51 7.65
N SER A 647 20.70 5.29 6.88
CA SER A 647 22.10 5.03 6.56
C SER A 647 22.99 6.18 7.01
N PHE A 648 24.30 5.92 7.12
CA PHE A 648 25.26 6.96 7.53
C PHE A 648 25.17 8.20 6.64
N GLU A 649 25.11 8.01 5.33
CA GLU A 649 25.01 9.10 4.36
C GLU A 649 23.78 9.99 4.58
N VAL A 650 22.60 9.38 4.63
CA VAL A 650 21.33 10.11 4.67
C VAL A 650 21.07 10.69 6.05
N VAL A 651 21.35 9.94 7.13
CA VAL A 651 21.24 10.46 8.50
C VAL A 651 22.18 11.65 8.69
N MET A 652 23.41 11.60 8.15
CA MET A 652 24.35 12.72 8.25
C MET A 652 23.91 13.92 7.38
N ASP A 653 23.32 13.69 6.21
CA ASP A 653 22.76 14.77 5.39
C ASP A 653 21.64 15.49 6.16
N ILE A 654 20.71 14.76 6.78
CA ILE A 654 19.64 15.36 7.61
C ILE A 654 20.25 16.04 8.84
N TYR A 655 21.20 15.40 9.52
CA TYR A 655 21.84 15.95 10.72
C TYR A 655 22.54 17.27 10.43
N ASN A 656 23.24 17.39 9.30
CA ASN A 656 23.94 18.62 8.91
C ASN A 656 22.97 19.74 8.53
N ILE A 657 21.84 19.40 7.92
CA ILE A 657 20.80 20.38 7.54
C ILE A 657 20.05 20.88 8.79
N GLU A 658 19.63 19.97 9.67
CA GLU A 658 18.80 20.26 10.84
C GLU A 658 19.60 20.75 12.06
N ASN A 659 20.89 20.39 12.14
CA ASN A 659 21.77 20.66 13.27
C ASN A 659 21.10 20.36 14.64
N PRO A 660 20.63 19.12 14.87
CA PRO A 660 19.87 18.78 16.06
C PRO A 660 20.74 18.88 17.33
N THR A 661 20.10 19.16 18.46
CA THR A 661 20.75 19.23 19.78
C THR A 661 21.26 17.88 20.29
N GLY A 662 20.73 16.79 19.75
CA GLY A 662 21.12 15.43 20.07
C GLY A 662 20.43 14.42 19.16
N ILE A 663 20.97 13.21 19.16
CA ILE A 663 20.44 12.06 18.43
C ILE A 663 20.24 10.87 19.38
N ILE A 664 19.12 10.18 19.25
CA ILE A 664 18.79 8.96 20.00
C ILE A 664 18.88 7.77 19.06
N LEU A 665 19.78 6.84 19.41
CA LEU A 665 20.06 5.58 18.74
C LEU A 665 19.68 4.48 19.73
N SER A 666 18.46 3.93 19.66
CA SER A 666 17.99 2.91 20.63
C SER A 666 17.55 1.64 19.95
#